data_AF-A0A959IFV0-F1
#
_entry.id   AF-A0A959IFV0-F1
#
_cell.length_a   1.000
_cell.length_b   1.000
_cell.length_c   1.000
_cell.angle_alpha   90.00
_cell.angle_beta   90.00
_cell.angle_gamma   90.00
#
_symmetry.space_group_name_H-M   'P 1'
#
loop_
_entity.id
_entity.type
_entity.pdbx_description
1 polymer ?
#
loop_
_entity_poly.entity_id
_entity_poly.type
_entity_poly.pdbx_seq_one_letter_code
_entity_poly.pdbx_strand_id
1 'polypeptide(L)'
;MEMKIEPLERKRETLAIEVIDVQWRISFPHLLRLLIPGVLLLIFFSLPQFDRTPFIDTFQDLIHPSARWLFPDGPHLPENSERYLSIGILYTVLLAYFFYQLYFTFSSNRNCQKSEEGNTKYKRELKTQWFYLEKGLWANIIFGLFLLLSLDELILIYTRFECEAFFESNCFLWLSHSAFFVRTIGISIAIYAFLKTFFNDFLQSILLFLKKFLSYFYPSIIAITVLGVVLANMDQMDSLFIDLINSPLNFLAFCLFLFPASLIIIWFGPIYLQFTDHQFEENQEETRKSFAFLITPNGPDGERKSRLNAFKWLYSHKRKLVRRDSENNNVQENKNENKDLKEAPTIPKDTLSFHLCGMAFGATYIITLINITGRIYWTNSGVGATWFTLLSVLSPILAFLYVWFAWRQLSSGARPKKEQKNKLGIVFTKFWAKLISSPFWYIFGKLEEYAASRYFIRRMHKGMKNITNEDKEPIAVKSRWPLLIFIIAVLICVILFLVSLSLILFHFQTDNLYSWRPPFAIFLAFVAVSLFAFLGMAFYRIFFQRYQFEAKVPSRGFMDALDYVTTTIVLAYIPILAVVAFVFFVIGLCWTPFLYSDSIHNINPLNIYLLLINGLIAFVVLIDRSLLIWRHLDLFKPEKRDTGVQISKTDDQKELSSKTAYIAPKYQIWALLGLGVLLSQSFCGNSYNEIRYHERTSADQQFQQLSLETYVEGFVNKLDDLNKSSKKDSIIILIGADGGGLKAAYWTMLNLYRLDTMGLFDHHVFMSSGASGGAIGLGMYTYMKSLGMDTSTIRTKIDLIAEHNFLSGDFTGLLTRFPLRAWPDKIGLAEAHQFDDRMDAMAQAYFRLCNQGETDNFDFEKLRQEPFYKLWEGNPNLPLYVLNTSRSEDGMRGIVHPLQTDLTLTTGVVDLSSLITQSGKKRKDTQFISFPEALFLTNRFPVFSPAGKIQGRGSFIDAGAVENSGLATIYQFLEIMKHRAEQKDSTRENAFKCFFKYKIYILSIRNAKSRFVRDNFYSYLNETNRSFHVSDLNANINAALNSGLVGTPYFWDDRLLNKNTQPVRLYDNFLRIDLPFVLDKHDPHRVFGGQISDPKVNDKVIEINRKIYRHVSGSDDKCSLVMPPLGRLLADPVRQYMRKMVDYPDNEKVFEFLQQ
;
A
#
# COMPACT_ATOMS: atom_id res chain seq x y z
N MET A 1 -82.13 9.76 -17.71
CA MET A 1 -82.61 10.30 -18.99
C MET A 1 -81.45 10.33 -19.96
N GLU A 2 -81.69 9.77 -21.14
CA GLU A 2 -80.76 9.25 -22.13
C GLU A 2 -79.94 10.32 -22.86
N MET A 3 -78.72 9.98 -23.28
CA MET A 3 -78.45 9.70 -24.71
C MET A 3 -77.00 9.28 -24.96
N LYS A 4 -76.85 8.10 -25.57
CA LYS A 4 -75.65 7.64 -26.30
C LYS A 4 -75.63 8.31 -27.68
N ILE A 5 -74.49 8.80 -28.15
CA ILE A 5 -74.14 8.85 -29.58
C ILE A 5 -72.62 8.62 -29.77
N GLU A 6 -72.28 7.79 -30.75
CA GLU A 6 -70.96 7.41 -31.28
C GLU A 6 -70.13 8.60 -31.83
N PRO A 7 -68.81 8.42 -32.07
CA PRO A 7 -68.07 9.29 -32.96
C PRO A 7 -67.74 8.60 -34.30
N LEU A 8 -68.19 9.23 -35.39
CA LEU A 8 -67.78 8.98 -36.78
C LEU A 8 -66.67 9.98 -37.16
N GLU A 9 -65.54 9.42 -37.59
CA GLU A 9 -64.54 9.92 -38.55
C GLU A 9 -63.98 11.36 -38.48
N ARG A 10 -62.64 11.45 -38.43
CA ARG A 10 -61.88 12.19 -39.44
C ARG A 10 -60.43 11.70 -39.63
N LYS A 11 -60.13 11.35 -40.88
CA LYS A 11 -58.83 11.08 -41.51
C LYS A 11 -57.85 12.27 -41.43
N ARG A 12 -56.56 11.97 -41.21
CA ARG A 12 -55.36 12.33 -42.01
C ARG A 12 -54.10 12.20 -41.13
N GLU A 13 -53.30 11.17 -41.35
CA GLU A 13 -52.07 11.20 -42.16
C GLU A 13 -50.88 11.93 -41.49
N THR A 14 -50.01 11.11 -40.91
CA THR A 14 -48.56 11.06 -41.19
C THR A 14 -47.76 12.38 -41.14
N LEU A 15 -47.04 12.61 -40.04
CA LEU A 15 -45.61 12.93 -40.13
C LEU A 15 -44.91 12.69 -38.79
N ALA A 16 -43.77 12.01 -38.87
CA ALA A 16 -42.94 11.54 -37.78
C ALA A 16 -42.40 12.70 -36.92
N ILE A 17 -42.55 12.56 -35.60
CA ILE A 17 -41.72 13.27 -34.63
C ILE A 17 -40.88 12.19 -33.94
N GLU A 18 -39.63 12.06 -34.36
CA GLU A 18 -38.58 11.44 -33.55
C GLU A 18 -38.42 12.28 -32.28
N VAL A 19 -39.04 11.83 -31.20
CA VAL A 19 -38.71 12.30 -29.85
C VAL A 19 -37.38 11.65 -29.50
N ILE A 20 -36.31 12.45 -29.54
CA ILE A 20 -35.01 12.12 -28.96
C ILE A 20 -35.20 12.07 -27.43
N ASP A 21 -35.54 10.90 -26.91
CA ASP A 21 -35.49 10.60 -25.48
C ASP A 21 -34.02 10.38 -25.08
N VAL A 22 -33.31 11.47 -24.78
CA VAL A 22 -31.96 11.40 -24.20
C VAL A 22 -32.08 11.00 -22.73
N GLN A 23 -32.31 9.72 -22.47
CA GLN A 23 -32.07 9.15 -21.15
C GLN A 23 -30.56 9.09 -20.90
N TRP A 24 -30.05 10.02 -20.09
CA TRP A 24 -28.73 9.92 -19.48
C TRP A 24 -28.69 8.76 -18.49
N ARG A 25 -28.59 7.53 -18.98
CA ARG A 25 -28.22 6.36 -18.17
C ARG A 25 -26.70 6.31 -18.07
N ILE A 26 -26.17 6.94 -17.03
CA ILE A 26 -24.76 6.76 -16.65
C ILE A 26 -24.61 5.32 -16.15
N SER A 27 -24.13 4.44 -17.03
CA SER A 27 -23.82 3.05 -16.66
C SER A 27 -22.51 3.01 -15.84
N PHE A 28 -22.39 2.09 -14.88
CA PHE A 28 -21.19 1.90 -14.05
C PHE A 28 -19.86 1.84 -14.85
N PRO A 29 -19.79 1.27 -16.08
CA PRO A 29 -18.59 1.37 -16.91
C PRO A 29 -18.23 2.79 -17.34
N HIS A 30 -19.19 3.70 -17.49
CA HIS A 30 -18.93 5.12 -17.78
C HIS A 30 -18.44 5.88 -16.54
N LEU A 31 -18.98 5.56 -15.36
CA LEU A 31 -18.44 6.06 -14.10
C LEU A 31 -17.01 5.54 -13.88
N LEU A 32 -16.74 4.25 -14.14
CA LEU A 32 -15.41 3.63 -14.09
C LEU A 32 -14.44 4.23 -15.12
N ARG A 33 -14.92 4.61 -16.31
CA ARG A 33 -14.13 5.30 -17.34
C ARG A 33 -13.67 6.70 -16.93
N LEU A 34 -14.38 7.36 -16.01
CA LEU A 34 -14.00 8.66 -15.44
C LEU A 34 -13.19 8.48 -14.15
N LEU A 35 -13.58 7.52 -13.31
CA LEU A 35 -12.89 7.19 -12.05
C LEU A 35 -11.52 6.57 -12.27
N ILE A 36 -11.28 5.73 -13.28
CA ILE A 36 -9.97 5.08 -13.46
C ILE A 36 -8.88 6.07 -13.87
N PRO A 37 -9.06 6.96 -14.86
CA PRO A 37 -8.10 8.02 -15.12
C PRO A 37 -7.96 8.96 -13.94
N GLY A 38 -9.06 9.29 -13.25
CA GLY A 38 -9.05 10.13 -12.05
C GLY A 38 -8.30 9.49 -10.88
N VAL A 39 -8.43 8.18 -10.67
CA VAL A 39 -7.75 7.39 -9.65
C VAL A 39 -6.31 7.09 -10.07
N LEU A 40 -6.00 6.89 -11.35
CA LEU A 40 -4.63 6.76 -11.83
C LEU A 40 -3.90 8.11 -11.78
N LEU A 41 -4.56 9.23 -12.07
CA LEU A 41 -4.04 10.58 -11.86
C LEU A 41 -3.91 10.87 -10.37
N LEU A 42 -4.89 10.53 -9.55
CA LEU A 42 -4.80 10.67 -8.09
C LEU A 42 -3.68 9.80 -7.55
N ILE A 43 -3.51 8.54 -7.95
CA ILE A 43 -2.38 7.67 -7.58
C ILE A 43 -1.06 8.29 -8.07
N PHE A 44 -1.01 8.80 -9.30
CA PHE A 44 0.19 9.46 -9.85
C PHE A 44 0.54 10.76 -9.08
N PHE A 45 -0.45 11.48 -8.57
CA PHE A 45 -0.29 12.70 -7.76
C PHE A 45 -0.22 12.45 -6.24
N SER A 46 -0.63 11.28 -5.76
CA SER A 46 -0.60 10.86 -4.34
C SER A 46 0.51 9.85 -4.03
N LEU A 47 1.26 9.41 -5.05
CA LEU A 47 2.63 8.96 -4.84
C LEU A 47 3.35 10.12 -4.12
N PRO A 48 3.94 9.90 -2.93
CA PRO A 48 4.69 10.93 -2.23
C PRO A 48 5.72 11.46 -3.21
N GLN A 49 5.73 12.78 -3.43
CA GLN A 49 6.63 13.40 -4.38
C GLN A 49 8.06 12.95 -4.06
N PHE A 50 8.61 12.11 -4.93
CA PHE A 50 10.04 11.84 -4.95
C PHE A 50 10.72 13.20 -5.07
N ASP A 51 11.69 13.45 -4.20
CA ASP A 51 12.56 14.62 -4.27
C ASP A 51 12.94 14.87 -5.73
N ARG A 52 12.64 16.10 -6.17
CA ARG A 52 12.93 16.73 -7.47
C ARG A 52 13.72 15.81 -8.41
N THR A 53 13.06 15.27 -9.42
CA THR A 53 13.80 14.56 -10.47
C THR A 53 14.82 15.53 -11.07
N PRO A 54 16.09 15.12 -11.31
CA PRO A 54 17.10 15.96 -11.94
C PRO A 54 16.62 16.62 -13.24
N PHE A 55 15.67 15.99 -13.92
CA PHE A 55 15.02 16.51 -15.11
C PHE A 55 14.25 17.82 -14.89
N ILE A 56 13.55 17.97 -13.76
CA ILE A 56 12.79 19.19 -13.42
C ILE A 56 13.74 20.31 -12.98
N ASP A 57 14.77 19.99 -12.18
CA ASP A 57 15.80 20.97 -11.80
C ASP A 57 16.58 21.45 -13.03
N THR A 58 17.02 20.53 -13.90
CA THR A 58 17.72 20.89 -15.16
C THR A 58 16.84 21.75 -16.06
N PHE A 59 15.52 21.50 -16.09
CA PHE A 59 14.59 22.29 -16.89
C PHE A 59 14.30 23.66 -16.27
N GLN A 60 14.18 23.75 -14.94
CA GLN A 60 13.98 25.02 -14.24
C GLN A 60 15.25 25.89 -14.24
N ASP A 61 16.43 25.28 -14.09
CA ASP A 61 17.73 25.96 -14.19
C ASP A 61 18.00 26.47 -15.62
N LEU A 62 17.49 25.78 -16.65
CA LEU A 62 17.54 26.24 -18.04
C LEU A 62 16.66 27.48 -18.30
N ILE A 63 15.62 27.67 -17.50
CA ILE A 63 14.61 28.74 -17.68
C ILE A 63 14.88 29.91 -16.73
N HIS A 64 15.74 29.74 -15.72
CA HIS A 64 16.01 30.76 -14.73
C HIS A 64 16.88 31.90 -15.32
N PRO A 65 16.45 33.17 -15.25
CA PRO A 65 17.16 34.31 -15.86
C PRO A 65 18.59 34.57 -15.34
N SER A 66 19.02 33.90 -14.27
CA SER A 66 20.32 34.10 -13.62
C SER A 66 21.38 33.03 -13.94
N ALA A 67 21.13 32.12 -14.90
CA ALA A 67 22.06 31.08 -15.29
C ALA A 67 23.27 31.63 -16.08
N ARG A 68 24.27 32.19 -15.37
CA ARG A 68 25.48 32.81 -15.95
C ARG A 68 26.60 31.83 -16.40
N TRP A 69 26.38 30.53 -16.35
CA TRP A 69 27.47 29.54 -16.35
C TRP A 69 27.74 28.84 -17.70
N LEU A 70 27.16 29.33 -18.81
CA LEU A 70 27.33 28.70 -20.13
C LEU A 70 28.34 29.37 -21.08
N PHE A 71 28.93 30.52 -20.74
CA PHE A 71 29.98 31.15 -21.55
C PHE A 71 31.12 31.67 -20.67
N PRO A 72 32.39 31.28 -20.93
CA PRO A 72 33.52 31.82 -20.20
C PRO A 72 33.80 33.25 -20.68
N ASP A 73 33.95 34.17 -19.72
CA ASP A 73 34.35 35.55 -19.94
C ASP A 73 35.71 35.60 -20.66
N GLY A 74 35.72 36.06 -21.92
CA GLY A 74 36.92 36.33 -22.70
C GLY A 74 36.78 37.68 -23.41
N PRO A 75 37.63 38.68 -23.15
CA PRO A 75 37.60 39.94 -23.86
C PRO A 75 38.24 39.76 -25.24
N HIS A 76 37.74 40.51 -26.23
CA HIS A 76 38.13 40.58 -27.64
C HIS A 76 37.22 39.79 -28.61
N LEU A 77 36.21 40.50 -29.14
CA LEU A 77 35.52 40.15 -30.39
C LEU A 77 35.78 41.26 -31.44
N PRO A 78 36.05 40.93 -32.72
CA PRO A 78 36.55 41.92 -33.70
C PRO A 78 35.44 42.66 -34.48
N GLU A 79 35.83 43.83 -34.99
CA GLU A 79 35.13 44.93 -35.71
C GLU A 79 34.23 44.58 -36.93
N ASN A 80 33.78 43.35 -37.15
CA ASN A 80 32.99 43.00 -38.35
C ASN A 80 31.50 42.70 -38.08
N SER A 81 30.85 43.43 -37.17
CA SER A 81 29.44 43.21 -36.78
C SER A 81 28.43 43.50 -37.91
N GLU A 82 28.72 44.44 -38.81
CA GLU A 82 27.81 44.79 -39.93
C GLU A 82 27.70 43.72 -41.02
N ARG A 83 28.75 42.91 -41.21
CA ARG A 83 28.72 41.80 -42.18
C ARG A 83 27.81 40.66 -41.72
N TYR A 84 27.72 40.42 -40.42
CA TYR A 84 26.88 39.35 -39.87
C TYR A 84 25.39 39.74 -39.82
N LEU A 85 25.07 41.01 -39.56
CA LEU A 85 23.69 41.51 -39.68
C LEU A 85 23.18 41.40 -41.12
N SER A 86 24.03 41.72 -42.10
CA SER A 86 23.71 41.62 -43.53
C SER A 86 23.48 40.17 -43.98
N ILE A 87 24.27 39.22 -43.45
CA ILE A 87 24.08 37.78 -43.71
C ILE A 87 22.80 37.27 -43.03
N GLY A 88 22.49 37.72 -41.80
CA GLY A 88 21.27 37.35 -41.08
C GLY A 88 20.00 37.86 -41.76
N ILE A 89 20.00 39.11 -42.26
CA ILE A 89 18.89 39.68 -43.03
C ILE A 89 18.73 38.94 -44.37
N LEU A 90 19.82 38.68 -45.09
CA LEU A 90 19.79 37.94 -46.36
C LEU A 90 19.28 36.50 -46.15
N TYR A 91 19.69 35.84 -45.08
CA TYR A 91 19.22 34.50 -44.71
C TYR A 91 17.73 34.51 -44.35
N THR A 92 17.27 35.50 -43.59
CA THR A 92 15.85 35.66 -43.21
C THR A 92 14.95 35.90 -44.43
N VAL A 93 15.40 36.72 -45.39
CA VAL A 93 14.68 37.00 -46.64
C VAL A 93 14.62 35.76 -47.55
N LEU A 94 15.73 35.03 -47.69
CA LEU A 94 15.77 33.77 -48.47
C LEU A 94 14.90 32.68 -47.85
N LEU A 95 14.84 32.61 -46.51
CA LEU A 95 13.96 31.68 -45.80
C LEU A 95 12.48 32.07 -45.93
N ALA A 96 12.14 33.36 -45.78
CA ALA A 96 10.77 33.84 -45.98
C ALA A 96 10.27 33.56 -47.41
N TYR A 97 11.15 33.69 -48.41
CA TYR A 97 10.85 33.32 -49.79
C TYR A 97 10.63 31.80 -49.96
N PHE A 98 11.44 30.96 -49.32
CA PHE A 98 11.26 29.51 -49.31
C PHE A 98 9.93 29.09 -48.67
N PHE A 99 9.52 29.75 -47.58
CA PHE A 99 8.24 29.47 -46.91
C PHE A 99 7.02 30.05 -47.64
N TYR A 100 7.15 31.19 -48.33
CA TYR A 100 6.15 31.69 -49.27
C TYR A 100 5.92 30.68 -50.41
N GLN A 101 7.00 30.10 -50.96
CA GLN A 101 6.91 29.03 -51.95
C GLN A 101 6.25 27.77 -51.39
N LEU A 102 6.56 27.37 -50.15
CA LEU A 102 5.92 26.23 -49.49
C LEU A 102 4.41 26.47 -49.29
N TYR A 103 4.04 27.65 -48.77
CA TYR A 103 2.64 28.04 -48.57
C TYR A 103 1.86 28.12 -49.88
N PHE A 104 2.45 28.68 -50.94
CA PHE A 104 1.84 28.73 -52.28
C PHE A 104 1.68 27.33 -52.88
N THR A 105 2.66 26.44 -52.69
CA THR A 105 2.59 25.03 -53.15
C THR A 105 1.50 24.23 -52.42
N PHE A 106 1.20 24.57 -51.16
CA PHE A 106 0.13 23.93 -50.38
C PHE A 106 -1.25 24.59 -50.54
N SER A 107 -1.33 25.90 -50.80
CA SER A 107 -2.60 26.61 -51.03
C SER A 107 -3.11 26.45 -52.47
N SER A 108 -2.21 26.40 -53.45
CA SER A 108 -2.51 26.15 -54.87
C SER A 108 -3.17 24.79 -55.13
N ASN A 109 -3.11 23.85 -54.18
CA ASN A 109 -3.69 22.52 -54.31
C ASN A 109 -5.05 22.34 -53.60
N ARG A 110 -5.65 23.41 -53.05
CA ARG A 110 -7.03 23.37 -52.52
C ARG A 110 -8.12 23.62 -53.58
N ASN A 111 -7.78 24.07 -54.79
CA ASN A 111 -8.79 24.36 -55.83
C ASN A 111 -9.15 23.17 -56.75
N CYS A 112 -8.61 21.97 -56.54
CA CYS A 112 -8.99 20.77 -57.31
C CYS A 112 -9.95 19.83 -56.56
N GLN A 113 -11.04 20.38 -56.02
CA GLN A 113 -12.12 19.58 -55.42
C GLN A 113 -13.52 20.09 -55.81
N LYS A 114 -13.81 20.11 -57.11
CA LYS A 114 -15.19 20.02 -57.63
C LYS A 114 -15.21 19.25 -58.95
N SER A 115 -15.40 17.94 -58.86
CA SER A 115 -16.01 17.13 -59.90
C SER A 115 -16.41 15.79 -59.28
N GLU A 116 -17.72 15.56 -59.30
CA GLU A 116 -18.41 14.34 -58.89
C GLU A 116 -18.11 13.17 -59.85
N GLU A 117 -18.55 11.99 -59.40
CA GLU A 117 -18.72 10.70 -60.08
C GLU A 117 -17.60 9.65 -59.96
N GLY A 118 -18.01 8.47 -59.50
CA GLY A 118 -17.32 7.20 -59.77
C GLY A 118 -16.82 6.43 -58.56
N ASN A 119 -17.56 5.39 -58.18
CA ASN A 119 -17.43 4.49 -57.03
C ASN A 119 -16.17 3.59 -56.98
N THR A 120 -14.99 4.12 -57.32
CA THR A 120 -13.69 3.43 -57.11
C THR A 120 -12.63 4.33 -56.45
N LYS A 121 -12.98 5.59 -56.14
CA LYS A 121 -12.06 6.61 -55.63
C LYS A 121 -11.89 6.67 -54.11
N TYR A 122 -12.68 5.92 -53.33
CA TYR A 122 -12.57 5.90 -51.85
C TYR A 122 -11.22 5.32 -51.36
N LYS A 123 -10.60 4.42 -52.14
CA LYS A 123 -9.27 3.84 -51.84
C LYS A 123 -8.09 4.76 -52.18
N ARG A 124 -8.29 5.78 -53.02
CA ARG A 124 -7.25 6.79 -53.29
C ARG A 124 -7.32 7.92 -52.26
N GLU A 125 -8.51 8.37 -51.89
CA GLU A 125 -8.71 9.46 -50.92
C GLU A 125 -8.19 9.16 -49.51
N LEU A 126 -8.39 7.93 -49.01
CA LEU A 126 -7.80 7.50 -47.72
C LEU A 126 -6.26 7.47 -47.76
N LYS A 127 -5.66 7.21 -48.93
CA LYS A 127 -4.21 7.18 -49.11
C LYS A 127 -3.63 8.59 -49.22
N THR A 128 -4.36 9.53 -49.83
CA THR A 128 -3.98 10.95 -49.84
C THR A 128 -4.14 11.57 -48.45
N GLN A 129 -5.25 11.34 -47.75
CA GLN A 129 -5.44 11.81 -46.37
C GLN A 129 -4.34 11.32 -45.41
N TRP A 130 -3.89 10.06 -45.57
CA TRP A 130 -2.77 9.49 -44.80
C TRP A 130 -1.42 10.17 -45.10
N PHE A 131 -1.16 10.47 -46.37
CA PHE A 131 0.07 11.17 -46.79
C PHE A 131 0.12 12.61 -46.25
N TYR A 132 -1.03 13.25 -46.03
CA TYR A 132 -1.14 14.57 -45.40
C TYR A 132 -0.93 14.52 -43.87
N LEU A 133 -1.34 13.44 -43.20
CA LEU A 133 -1.16 13.25 -41.74
C LEU A 133 0.31 12.97 -41.37
N GLU A 134 1.00 12.11 -42.13
CA GLU A 134 2.43 11.81 -41.91
C GLU A 134 3.30 13.05 -42.18
N LYS A 135 2.98 13.81 -43.24
CA LYS A 135 3.67 15.08 -43.53
C LYS A 135 3.35 16.18 -42.51
N GLY A 136 2.14 16.21 -41.95
CA GLY A 136 1.75 17.15 -40.89
C GLY A 136 2.51 16.91 -39.58
N LEU A 137 2.73 15.64 -39.19
CA LEU A 137 3.52 15.30 -38.00
C LEU A 137 4.98 15.73 -38.16
N TRP A 138 5.60 15.44 -39.31
CA TRP A 138 6.96 15.89 -39.59
C TRP A 138 7.07 17.40 -39.71
N ALA A 139 6.08 18.07 -40.33
CA ALA A 139 6.04 19.53 -40.37
C ALA A 139 5.94 20.14 -38.96
N ASN A 140 5.17 19.54 -38.05
CA ASN A 140 5.06 19.99 -36.66
C ASN A 140 6.34 19.72 -35.85
N ILE A 141 7.01 18.58 -36.06
CA ILE A 141 8.31 18.27 -35.44
C ILE A 141 9.39 19.24 -35.96
N ILE A 142 9.41 19.50 -37.26
CA ILE A 142 10.34 20.44 -37.89
C ILE A 142 10.04 21.88 -37.43
N PHE A 143 8.77 22.26 -37.27
CA PHE A 143 8.36 23.55 -36.72
C PHE A 143 8.74 23.69 -35.23
N GLY A 144 8.63 22.62 -34.45
CA GLY A 144 9.10 22.58 -33.05
C GLY A 144 10.63 22.67 -32.93
N LEU A 145 11.37 21.97 -33.78
CA LEU A 145 12.83 22.10 -33.88
C LEU A 145 13.26 23.49 -34.37
N PHE A 146 12.48 24.11 -35.26
CA PHE A 146 12.68 25.48 -35.71
C PHE A 146 12.46 26.50 -34.58
N LEU A 147 11.45 26.30 -33.72
CA LEU A 147 11.26 27.12 -32.52
C LEU A 147 12.42 26.99 -31.52
N LEU A 148 13.04 25.81 -31.44
CA LEU A 148 14.22 25.57 -30.61
C LEU A 148 15.52 26.13 -31.22
N LEU A 149 15.66 26.14 -32.55
CA LEU A 149 16.84 26.70 -33.22
C LEU A 149 16.78 28.23 -33.30
N SER A 150 15.59 28.81 -33.49
CA SER A 150 15.38 30.26 -33.38
C SER A 150 15.54 30.77 -31.95
N LEU A 151 15.31 29.92 -30.95
CA LEU A 151 15.65 30.18 -29.55
C LEU A 151 17.17 30.32 -29.35
N ASP A 152 17.94 29.43 -29.98
CA ASP A 152 19.41 29.42 -29.90
C ASP A 152 20.00 30.69 -30.53
N GLU A 153 19.48 31.15 -31.67
CA GLU A 153 19.88 32.43 -32.26
C GLU A 153 19.43 33.65 -31.45
N LEU A 154 18.24 33.63 -30.84
CA LEU A 154 17.77 34.74 -30.02
C LEU A 154 18.54 34.82 -28.70
N ILE A 155 18.98 33.68 -28.15
CA ILE A 155 19.90 33.59 -27.01
C ILE A 155 21.30 34.07 -27.42
N LEU A 156 21.77 33.72 -28.63
CA LEU A 156 23.03 34.24 -29.16
C LEU A 156 23.01 35.75 -29.35
N ILE A 157 21.87 36.32 -29.79
CA ILE A 157 21.64 37.77 -29.86
C ILE A 157 21.58 38.37 -28.45
N TYR A 158 20.89 37.72 -27.51
CA TYR A 158 20.81 38.09 -26.09
C TYR A 158 22.18 38.16 -25.41
N THR A 159 23.07 37.20 -25.65
CA THR A 159 24.43 37.19 -25.09
C THR A 159 25.37 38.23 -25.71
N ARG A 160 24.99 38.85 -26.83
CA ARG A 160 25.86 39.76 -27.59
C ARG A 160 25.56 41.24 -27.39
N PHE A 161 24.42 41.59 -26.80
CA PHE A 161 24.01 42.97 -26.52
C PHE A 161 24.03 43.23 -25.00
N GLU A 162 25.17 43.67 -24.47
CA GLU A 162 25.35 44.10 -23.06
C GLU A 162 24.78 45.51 -22.78
N CYS A 163 23.79 45.98 -23.54
CA CYS A 163 23.31 47.35 -23.43
C CYS A 163 22.01 47.40 -22.62
N GLU A 164 22.10 47.79 -21.34
CA GLU A 164 20.95 47.92 -20.41
C GLU A 164 19.77 48.73 -21.00
N ALA A 165 20.06 49.75 -21.82
CA ALA A 165 19.04 50.60 -22.47
C ALA A 165 18.13 49.86 -23.48
N PHE A 166 18.58 48.73 -24.06
CA PHE A 166 17.76 47.95 -24.99
C PHE A 166 16.67 47.13 -24.25
N PHE A 167 16.96 46.71 -23.02
CA PHE A 167 16.06 45.90 -22.19
C PHE A 167 14.86 46.69 -21.65
N GLU A 168 15.02 48.01 -21.45
CA GLU A 168 13.92 48.91 -21.08
C GLU A 168 13.08 49.37 -22.29
N SER A 169 13.50 49.05 -23.51
CA SER A 169 12.75 49.45 -24.69
C SER A 169 11.44 48.66 -24.81
N ASN A 170 10.34 49.37 -25.11
CA ASN A 170 9.05 48.74 -25.42
C ASN A 170 9.19 47.69 -26.55
N CYS A 171 10.16 47.88 -27.46
CA CYS A 171 10.42 46.95 -28.54
C CYS A 171 10.86 45.56 -28.03
N PHE A 172 11.75 45.51 -27.03
CA PHE A 172 12.17 44.26 -26.40
C PHE A 172 11.03 43.58 -25.63
N LEU A 173 10.21 44.37 -24.93
CA LEU A 173 9.03 43.85 -24.23
C LEU A 173 8.03 43.21 -25.22
N TRP A 174 7.78 43.86 -26.36
CA TRP A 174 6.90 43.31 -27.40
C TRP A 174 7.50 42.07 -28.08
N LEU A 175 8.81 42.05 -28.35
CA LEU A 175 9.49 40.90 -28.95
C LEU A 175 9.45 39.69 -28.01
N SER A 176 9.71 39.89 -26.72
CA SER A 176 9.71 38.84 -25.70
C SER A 176 8.30 38.29 -25.46
N HIS A 177 7.28 39.14 -25.36
CA HIS A 177 5.88 38.71 -25.24
C HIS A 177 5.38 37.97 -26.48
N SER A 178 5.76 38.44 -27.67
CA SER A 178 5.41 37.76 -28.93
C SER A 178 6.10 36.40 -29.03
N ALA A 179 7.37 36.31 -28.65
CA ALA A 179 8.10 35.04 -28.59
C ALA A 179 7.46 34.08 -27.57
N PHE A 180 7.08 34.56 -26.39
CA PHE A 180 6.38 33.76 -25.38
C PHE A 180 5.01 33.28 -25.88
N PHE A 181 4.24 34.14 -26.54
CA PHE A 181 2.93 33.80 -27.11
C PHE A 181 3.06 32.75 -28.22
N VAL A 182 4.00 32.92 -29.15
CA VAL A 182 4.28 31.95 -30.22
C VAL A 182 4.76 30.61 -29.65
N ARG A 183 5.60 30.61 -28.61
CA ARG A 183 6.02 29.38 -27.89
C ARG A 183 4.83 28.67 -27.27
N THR A 184 3.97 29.41 -26.57
CA THR A 184 2.81 28.84 -25.88
C THR A 184 1.84 28.22 -26.89
N ILE A 185 1.60 28.88 -28.03
CA ILE A 185 0.78 28.34 -29.11
C ILE A 185 1.46 27.12 -29.76
N GLY A 186 2.75 27.18 -30.06
CA GLY A 186 3.50 26.07 -30.68
C GLY A 186 3.50 24.81 -29.80
N ILE A 187 3.78 24.97 -28.50
CA ILE A 187 3.70 23.90 -27.50
C ILE A 187 2.26 23.39 -27.38
N SER A 188 1.26 24.27 -27.34
CA SER A 188 -0.14 23.87 -27.25
C SER A 188 -0.59 23.07 -28.48
N ILE A 189 -0.17 23.46 -29.69
CA ILE A 189 -0.45 22.72 -30.93
C ILE A 189 0.30 21.38 -30.95
N ALA A 190 1.56 21.34 -30.50
CA ALA A 190 2.33 20.11 -30.41
C ALA A 190 1.74 19.14 -29.38
N ILE A 191 1.33 19.63 -28.21
CA ILE A 191 0.62 18.87 -27.18
C ILE A 191 -0.73 18.42 -27.73
N TYR A 192 -1.51 19.29 -28.38
CA TYR A 192 -2.79 18.90 -28.97
C TYR A 192 -2.63 17.83 -30.05
N ALA A 193 -1.64 17.96 -30.94
CA ALA A 193 -1.35 16.98 -31.98
C ALA A 193 -0.87 15.66 -31.37
N PHE A 194 0.05 15.71 -30.40
CA PHE A 194 0.50 14.55 -29.66
C PHE A 194 -0.65 13.87 -28.93
N LEU A 195 -1.46 14.62 -28.17
CA LEU A 195 -2.63 14.12 -27.47
C LEU A 195 -3.62 13.54 -28.46
N LYS A 196 -3.95 14.21 -29.56
CA LYS A 196 -4.90 13.67 -30.56
C LYS A 196 -4.40 12.36 -31.17
N THR A 197 -3.13 12.27 -31.57
CA THR A 197 -2.51 11.04 -32.07
C THR A 197 -2.43 9.97 -30.98
N PHE A 198 -2.08 10.36 -29.76
CA PHE A 198 -2.06 9.47 -28.60
C PHE A 198 -3.46 8.95 -28.29
N PHE A 199 -4.48 9.80 -28.18
CA PHE A 199 -5.87 9.42 -27.89
C PHE A 199 -6.43 8.48 -28.96
N ASN A 200 -6.27 8.83 -30.24
CA ASN A 200 -6.86 8.07 -31.35
C ASN A 200 -6.11 6.77 -31.64
N ASP A 201 -4.77 6.79 -31.72
CA ASP A 201 -4.00 5.61 -32.12
C ASP A 201 -3.58 4.74 -30.92
N PHE A 202 -3.31 5.37 -29.77
CA PHE A 202 -2.78 4.70 -28.58
C PHE A 202 -3.82 4.48 -27.49
N LEU A 203 -4.51 5.52 -27.01
CA LEU A 203 -5.42 5.42 -25.87
C LEU A 203 -6.64 4.58 -26.21
N GLN A 204 -7.23 4.71 -27.39
CA GLN A 204 -8.35 3.84 -27.76
C GLN A 204 -7.93 2.36 -27.80
N SER A 205 -6.76 2.06 -28.34
CA SER A 205 -6.18 0.70 -28.34
C SER A 205 -5.87 0.21 -26.93
N ILE A 206 -5.31 1.08 -26.07
CA ILE A 206 -5.03 0.80 -24.66
C ILE A 206 -6.33 0.60 -23.89
N LEU A 207 -7.36 1.42 -24.11
CA LEU A 207 -8.66 1.30 -23.44
C LEU A 207 -9.41 0.04 -23.86
N LEU A 208 -9.32 -0.35 -25.14
CA LEU A 208 -9.87 -1.63 -25.60
C LEU A 208 -9.10 -2.82 -25.02
N PHE A 209 -7.77 -2.74 -25.00
CA PHE A 209 -6.90 -3.71 -24.36
C PHE A 209 -7.23 -3.82 -22.86
N LEU A 210 -7.20 -2.70 -22.12
CA LEU A 210 -7.55 -2.62 -20.71
C LEU A 210 -8.96 -3.15 -20.49
N LYS A 211 -9.98 -2.74 -21.28
CA LYS A 211 -11.34 -3.27 -21.12
C LYS A 211 -11.39 -4.79 -21.21
N LYS A 212 -10.65 -5.39 -22.15
CA LYS A 212 -10.60 -6.85 -22.34
C LYS A 212 -9.71 -7.55 -21.31
N PHE A 213 -8.66 -6.91 -20.81
CA PHE A 213 -7.69 -7.50 -19.89
C PHE A 213 -8.05 -7.27 -18.42
N LEU A 214 -8.54 -6.08 -18.03
CA LEU A 214 -8.85 -5.75 -16.63
C LEU A 214 -9.84 -6.73 -16.01
N SER A 215 -10.80 -7.25 -16.80
CA SER A 215 -11.77 -8.26 -16.36
C SER A 215 -11.11 -9.57 -15.90
N TYR A 216 -9.91 -9.87 -16.37
CA TYR A 216 -9.15 -11.08 -16.01
C TYR A 216 -7.98 -10.78 -15.06
N PHE A 217 -7.39 -9.59 -15.17
CA PHE A 217 -6.20 -9.20 -14.42
C PHE A 217 -6.49 -8.45 -13.12
N TYR A 218 -7.76 -8.18 -12.79
CA TYR A 218 -8.11 -7.56 -11.51
C TYR A 218 -7.52 -8.30 -10.29
N PRO A 219 -7.41 -9.65 -10.22
CA PRO A 219 -6.80 -10.34 -9.07
C PRO A 219 -5.33 -9.94 -8.91
N SER A 220 -4.59 -9.95 -10.01
CA SER A 220 -3.16 -9.60 -10.06
C SER A 220 -2.92 -8.14 -9.74
N ILE A 221 -3.74 -7.24 -10.30
CA ILE A 221 -3.66 -5.80 -10.05
C ILE A 221 -3.95 -5.51 -8.59
N ILE A 222 -5.04 -6.05 -8.03
CA ILE A 222 -5.38 -5.87 -6.61
C ILE A 222 -4.25 -6.40 -5.74
N ALA A 223 -3.75 -7.61 -5.97
CA ALA A 223 -2.66 -8.18 -5.18
C ALA A 223 -1.39 -7.33 -5.23
N ILE A 224 -0.95 -6.88 -6.41
CA ILE A 224 0.26 -6.07 -6.58
C ILE A 224 0.06 -4.66 -6.02
N THR A 225 -1.10 -4.03 -6.23
CA THR A 225 -1.39 -2.70 -5.70
C THR A 225 -1.48 -2.74 -4.19
N VAL A 226 -2.21 -3.69 -3.62
CA VAL A 226 -2.35 -3.84 -2.17
C VAL A 226 -0.99 -4.13 -1.54
N LEU A 227 -0.21 -5.08 -2.08
CA LEU A 227 1.13 -5.35 -1.58
C LEU A 227 2.08 -4.15 -1.76
N GLY A 228 2.13 -3.59 -2.97
CA GLY A 228 3.07 -2.53 -3.33
C GLY A 228 2.78 -1.20 -2.64
N VAL A 229 1.52 -0.85 -2.42
CA VAL A 229 1.13 0.40 -1.77
C VAL A 229 1.09 0.24 -0.26
N VAL A 230 0.47 -0.83 0.27
CA VAL A 230 0.35 -1.00 1.72
C VAL A 230 1.71 -1.32 2.32
N LEU A 231 2.43 -2.31 1.78
CA LEU A 231 3.71 -2.69 2.37
C LEU A 231 4.76 -1.59 2.16
N ALA A 232 4.91 -1.00 0.97
CA ALA A 232 5.98 0.00 0.77
C ALA A 232 5.84 1.26 1.64
N ASN A 233 4.64 1.55 2.15
CA ASN A 233 4.38 2.72 3.01
C ASN A 233 4.27 2.37 4.51
N MET A 234 4.42 1.10 4.90
CA MET A 234 4.41 0.72 6.31
C MET A 234 5.77 0.95 6.95
N ASP A 235 5.84 1.84 7.95
CA ASP A 235 7.08 2.09 8.71
C ASP A 235 7.65 0.83 9.40
N GLN A 236 6.81 -0.20 9.63
CA GLN A 236 7.18 -1.46 10.29
C GLN A 236 7.67 -2.56 9.33
N MET A 237 7.80 -2.29 8.04
CA MET A 237 8.20 -3.33 7.08
C MET A 237 9.52 -4.00 7.40
N ASP A 238 10.49 -3.22 7.86
CA ASP A 238 11.81 -3.72 8.23
C ASP A 238 11.66 -4.77 9.35
N SER A 239 10.89 -4.45 10.40
CA SER A 239 10.59 -5.39 11.48
C SER A 239 9.87 -6.64 10.99
N LEU A 240 8.90 -6.52 10.08
CA LEU A 240 8.14 -7.66 9.56
C LEU A 240 9.03 -8.68 8.86
N PHE A 241 9.93 -8.23 7.98
CA PHE A 241 10.81 -9.15 7.26
C PHE A 241 11.95 -9.68 8.13
N ILE A 242 12.49 -8.87 9.03
CA ILE A 242 13.52 -9.35 9.97
C ILE A 242 12.92 -10.42 10.88
N ASP A 243 11.74 -10.18 11.44
CA ASP A 243 11.01 -11.17 12.25
C ASP A 243 10.67 -12.44 11.46
N LEU A 244 10.26 -12.30 10.19
CA LEU A 244 9.96 -13.42 9.30
C LEU A 244 11.18 -14.33 9.12
N ILE A 245 12.33 -13.74 8.83
CA ILE A 245 13.59 -14.49 8.64
C ILE A 245 14.07 -15.06 9.96
N ASN A 246 13.78 -14.37 11.05
CA ASN A 246 14.09 -14.83 12.38
C ASN A 246 13.13 -15.92 12.89
N SER A 247 12.21 -16.44 12.08
CA SER A 247 11.31 -17.49 12.53
C SER A 247 11.28 -18.63 11.50
N PRO A 248 11.95 -19.77 11.77
CA PRO A 248 12.07 -20.85 10.79
C PRO A 248 10.74 -21.33 10.24
N LEU A 249 9.72 -21.49 11.11
CA LEU A 249 8.38 -21.93 10.70
C LEU A 249 7.66 -20.87 9.85
N ASN A 250 7.76 -19.59 10.22
CA ASN A 250 7.17 -18.52 9.43
C ASN A 250 7.87 -18.34 8.08
N PHE A 251 9.20 -18.46 8.05
CA PHE A 251 10.00 -18.45 6.84
C PHE A 251 9.59 -19.59 5.90
N LEU A 252 9.43 -20.81 6.43
CA LEU A 252 8.93 -21.97 5.68
C LEU A 252 7.52 -21.72 5.13
N ALA A 253 6.59 -21.25 5.97
CA ALA A 253 5.22 -20.93 5.56
C ALA A 253 5.19 -19.85 4.46
N PHE A 254 6.04 -18.84 4.57
CA PHE A 254 6.18 -17.81 3.55
C PHE A 254 6.72 -18.40 2.23
N CYS A 255 7.90 -19.03 2.26
CA CYS A 255 8.61 -19.47 1.07
C CYS A 255 7.92 -20.64 0.34
N LEU A 256 7.34 -21.60 1.08
CA LEU A 256 6.78 -22.83 0.49
C LEU A 256 5.29 -22.72 0.19
N PHE A 257 4.56 -21.83 0.85
CA PHE A 257 3.11 -21.72 0.72
C PHE A 257 2.71 -20.32 0.25
N LEU A 258 2.89 -19.28 1.07
CA LEU A 258 2.23 -17.99 0.82
C LEU A 258 2.83 -17.18 -0.33
N PHE A 259 4.14 -17.18 -0.50
CA PHE A 259 4.80 -16.53 -1.64
C PHE A 259 4.46 -17.24 -2.97
N PRO A 260 4.55 -18.57 -3.08
CA PRO A 260 4.02 -19.31 -4.23
C PRO A 260 2.53 -19.07 -4.47
N ALA A 261 1.71 -18.97 -3.41
CA ALA A 261 0.28 -18.65 -3.52
C ALA A 261 0.05 -17.33 -4.24
N SER A 262 0.77 -16.27 -3.84
CA SER A 262 0.68 -14.96 -4.48
C SER A 262 1.12 -15.03 -5.93
N LEU A 263 2.21 -15.74 -6.24
CA LEU A 263 2.64 -15.94 -7.63
C LEU A 263 1.60 -16.68 -8.45
N ILE A 264 1.00 -17.74 -7.91
CA ILE A 264 -0.07 -18.50 -8.58
C ILE A 264 -1.26 -17.59 -8.88
N ILE A 265 -1.71 -16.79 -7.91
CA ILE A 265 -2.85 -15.89 -8.11
C ILE A 265 -2.53 -14.82 -9.14
N ILE A 266 -1.36 -14.18 -9.03
CA ILE A 266 -0.94 -13.07 -9.90
C ILE A 266 -0.68 -13.55 -11.32
N TRP A 267 -0.03 -14.70 -11.49
CA TRP A 267 0.35 -15.23 -12.80
C TRP A 267 -0.75 -16.09 -13.42
N PHE A 268 -1.25 -17.08 -12.68
CA PHE A 268 -2.18 -18.10 -13.20
C PHE A 268 -3.64 -17.69 -13.09
N GLY A 269 -4.03 -16.88 -12.11
CA GLY A 269 -5.41 -16.40 -11.95
C GLY A 269 -6.03 -15.86 -13.25
N PRO A 270 -5.40 -14.89 -13.93
CA PRO A 270 -5.93 -14.34 -15.18
C PRO A 270 -6.01 -15.36 -16.32
N ILE A 271 -5.00 -16.23 -16.44
CA ILE A 271 -4.94 -17.30 -17.45
C ILE A 271 -6.09 -18.29 -17.21
N TYR A 272 -6.34 -18.66 -15.96
CA TYR A 272 -7.40 -19.58 -15.58
C TYR A 272 -8.78 -19.00 -15.90
N LEU A 273 -9.03 -17.74 -15.52
CA LEU A 273 -10.28 -17.05 -15.81
C LEU A 273 -10.52 -16.97 -17.33
N GLN A 274 -9.51 -16.57 -18.12
CA GLN A 274 -9.62 -16.51 -19.57
C GLN A 274 -9.85 -17.90 -20.19
N PHE A 275 -9.07 -18.89 -19.78
CA PHE A 275 -9.16 -20.25 -20.33
C PHE A 275 -10.53 -20.85 -20.06
N THR A 276 -11.05 -20.68 -18.84
CA THR A 276 -12.37 -21.21 -18.50
C THR A 276 -13.47 -20.50 -19.26
N ASP A 277 -13.48 -19.17 -19.35
CA ASP A 277 -14.44 -18.43 -20.19
C ASP A 277 -14.44 -18.94 -21.64
N HIS A 278 -13.25 -19.08 -22.23
CA HIS A 278 -13.10 -19.53 -23.61
C HIS A 278 -13.60 -20.96 -23.83
N GLN A 279 -13.31 -21.88 -22.91
CA GLN A 279 -13.80 -23.26 -22.98
C GLN A 279 -15.33 -23.31 -22.88
N PHE A 280 -15.94 -22.48 -22.03
CA PHE A 280 -17.40 -22.39 -21.95
C PHE A 280 -18.03 -21.74 -23.19
N GLU A 281 -17.33 -20.85 -23.88
CA GLU A 281 -17.81 -20.19 -25.11
C GLU A 281 -17.69 -21.07 -26.35
N GLU A 282 -16.53 -21.68 -26.63
CA GLU A 282 -16.31 -22.47 -27.85
C GLU A 282 -16.95 -23.86 -27.79
N ASN A 283 -16.86 -24.53 -26.64
CA ASN A 283 -17.28 -25.92 -26.50
C ASN A 283 -18.66 -26.04 -25.86
N GLN A 284 -19.59 -25.12 -26.11
CA GLN A 284 -20.93 -25.18 -25.49
C GLN A 284 -21.61 -26.54 -25.69
N GLU A 285 -21.45 -27.17 -26.85
CA GLU A 285 -22.08 -28.46 -27.16
C GLU A 285 -21.37 -29.66 -26.52
N GLU A 286 -20.04 -29.67 -26.49
CA GLU A 286 -19.28 -30.74 -25.82
C GLU A 286 -19.30 -30.62 -24.29
N THR A 287 -19.27 -29.38 -23.80
CA THR A 287 -19.49 -29.05 -22.39
C THR A 287 -20.89 -29.50 -21.99
N ARG A 288 -21.91 -29.28 -22.83
CA ARG A 288 -23.26 -29.84 -22.64
C ARG A 288 -23.27 -31.37 -22.58
N LYS A 289 -22.54 -32.06 -23.47
CA LYS A 289 -22.44 -33.54 -23.46
C LYS A 289 -21.71 -34.07 -22.22
N SER A 290 -20.65 -33.40 -21.79
CA SER A 290 -19.88 -33.80 -20.61
C SER A 290 -20.58 -33.45 -19.28
N PHE A 291 -21.33 -32.36 -19.22
CA PHE A 291 -22.22 -32.05 -18.09
C PHE A 291 -23.45 -32.95 -18.04
N ALA A 292 -24.01 -33.35 -19.19
CA ALA A 292 -25.11 -34.32 -19.20
C ALA A 292 -24.72 -35.62 -18.50
N PHE A 293 -23.45 -36.04 -18.61
CA PHE A 293 -22.88 -37.19 -17.88
C PHE A 293 -22.78 -36.99 -16.37
N LEU A 294 -22.73 -35.74 -15.88
CA LEU A 294 -22.75 -35.41 -14.45
C LEU A 294 -24.17 -35.34 -13.88
N ILE A 295 -25.14 -34.91 -14.68
CA ILE A 295 -26.50 -34.62 -14.23
C ILE A 295 -27.42 -35.83 -14.40
N THR A 296 -27.10 -36.80 -15.27
CA THR A 296 -27.82 -38.08 -15.31
C THR A 296 -27.54 -38.85 -14.02
N PRO A 297 -28.50 -38.92 -13.08
CA PRO A 297 -28.27 -39.52 -11.75
C PRO A 297 -28.03 -41.03 -11.86
N ASN A 298 -28.52 -41.60 -12.97
CA ASN A 298 -28.34 -42.96 -13.38
C ASN A 298 -27.49 -42.90 -14.64
N GLY A 299 -26.23 -43.34 -14.55
CA GLY A 299 -25.62 -43.94 -15.73
C GLY A 299 -26.51 -45.07 -16.24
N PRO A 300 -26.34 -45.56 -17.47
CA PRO A 300 -27.10 -46.70 -17.99
C PRO A 300 -27.12 -47.91 -17.02
N ASP A 301 -26.16 -48.00 -16.09
CA ASP A 301 -26.00 -49.09 -15.13
C ASP A 301 -26.57 -48.83 -13.72
N GLY A 302 -27.35 -47.76 -13.49
CA GLY A 302 -28.11 -47.58 -12.22
C GLY A 302 -27.29 -47.23 -10.97
N GLU A 303 -25.97 -47.08 -11.05
CA GLU A 303 -25.17 -46.66 -9.91
C GLU A 303 -25.36 -45.17 -9.58
N ARG A 304 -25.80 -44.91 -8.35
CA ARG A 304 -26.05 -43.59 -7.76
C ARG A 304 -24.74 -42.81 -7.64
N LYS A 305 -24.36 -42.08 -8.70
CA LYS A 305 -23.13 -41.28 -8.71
C LYS A 305 -23.29 -40.03 -7.85
N SER A 306 -22.42 -39.88 -6.84
CA SER A 306 -22.50 -38.81 -5.83
C SER A 306 -22.11 -37.43 -6.38
N ARG A 307 -22.64 -36.37 -5.76
CA ARG A 307 -22.40 -34.94 -6.07
C ARG A 307 -20.91 -34.54 -6.09
N LEU A 308 -20.01 -35.34 -5.51
CA LEU A 308 -18.54 -35.16 -5.58
C LEU A 308 -17.98 -35.21 -7.02
N ASN A 309 -18.73 -35.76 -7.99
CA ASN A 309 -18.29 -35.85 -9.37
C ASN A 309 -18.22 -34.49 -10.09
N ALA A 310 -18.98 -33.47 -9.68
CA ALA A 310 -18.88 -32.13 -10.27
C ALA A 310 -17.53 -31.46 -9.94
N PHE A 311 -17.06 -31.58 -8.69
CA PHE A 311 -15.72 -31.13 -8.28
C PHE A 311 -14.62 -31.94 -8.96
N LYS A 312 -14.76 -33.28 -9.01
CA LYS A 312 -13.84 -34.12 -9.78
C LYS A 312 -13.83 -33.75 -11.26
N TRP A 313 -14.95 -33.34 -11.85
CA TRP A 313 -15.04 -32.91 -13.24
C TRP A 313 -14.32 -31.57 -13.46
N LEU A 314 -14.54 -30.59 -12.59
CA LEU A 314 -13.83 -29.30 -12.62
C LEU A 314 -12.31 -29.51 -12.64
N TYR A 315 -11.84 -30.52 -11.90
CA TYR A 315 -10.43 -30.88 -11.78
C TYR A 315 -9.90 -31.79 -12.91
N SER A 316 -10.73 -32.69 -13.46
CA SER A 316 -10.33 -33.71 -14.44
C SER A 316 -10.68 -33.38 -15.89
N HIS A 317 -11.48 -32.34 -16.14
CA HIS A 317 -11.94 -31.91 -17.46
C HIS A 317 -10.78 -31.67 -18.44
N LYS A 318 -9.68 -30.99 -18.03
CA LYS A 318 -8.54 -30.73 -18.93
C LYS A 318 -7.95 -32.05 -19.48
N ARG A 319 -7.92 -33.10 -18.65
CA ARG A 319 -7.40 -34.44 -19.04
C ARG A 319 -8.36 -35.17 -19.99
N LYS A 320 -9.68 -35.08 -19.74
CA LYS A 320 -10.67 -35.79 -20.56
C LYS A 320 -10.77 -35.21 -21.97
N LEU A 321 -10.64 -33.89 -22.14
CA LEU A 321 -10.69 -33.27 -23.47
C LEU A 321 -9.39 -33.50 -24.25
N VAL A 322 -8.22 -33.25 -23.67
CA VAL A 322 -6.93 -33.46 -24.37
C VAL A 322 -6.77 -34.91 -24.83
N ARG A 323 -7.17 -35.87 -23.99
CA ARG A 323 -7.12 -37.29 -24.34
C ARG A 323 -8.11 -37.64 -25.46
N ARG A 324 -9.33 -37.09 -25.40
CA ARG A 324 -10.37 -37.31 -26.39
C ARG A 324 -10.05 -36.64 -27.73
N ASP A 325 -9.37 -35.49 -27.74
CA ASP A 325 -8.86 -34.88 -28.97
C ASP A 325 -7.75 -35.73 -29.59
N SER A 326 -6.85 -36.30 -28.77
CA SER A 326 -5.84 -37.23 -29.29
C SER A 326 -6.45 -38.54 -29.81
N GLU A 327 -7.49 -39.05 -29.14
CA GLU A 327 -8.19 -40.27 -29.55
C GLU A 327 -9.04 -40.01 -30.80
N ASN A 328 -9.73 -38.86 -30.90
CA ASN A 328 -10.48 -38.44 -32.08
C ASN A 328 -9.57 -38.20 -33.29
N ASN A 329 -8.40 -37.58 -33.08
CA ASN A 329 -7.41 -37.39 -34.16
C ASN A 329 -6.86 -38.74 -34.65
N ASN A 330 -6.57 -39.69 -33.75
CA ASN A 330 -6.14 -41.04 -34.13
C ASN A 330 -7.26 -41.87 -34.81
N VAL A 331 -8.53 -41.59 -34.49
CA VAL A 331 -9.69 -42.25 -35.14
C VAL A 331 -10.01 -41.62 -36.50
N GLN A 332 -9.78 -40.31 -36.68
CA GLN A 332 -9.91 -39.63 -37.98
C GLN A 332 -8.76 -39.95 -38.94
N GLU A 333 -7.53 -40.14 -38.45
CA GLU A 333 -6.41 -40.59 -39.30
C GLU A 333 -6.61 -42.00 -39.88
N ASN A 334 -7.44 -42.83 -39.26
CA ASN A 334 -7.76 -44.18 -39.78
C ASN A 334 -8.96 -44.21 -40.76
N LYS A 335 -9.63 -43.09 -41.04
CA LYS A 335 -10.71 -43.02 -42.04
C LYS A 335 -10.28 -42.18 -43.25
N ASN A 336 -9.90 -42.87 -44.31
CA ASN A 336 -9.39 -42.39 -45.60
C ASN A 336 -10.34 -41.50 -46.46
N GLU A 337 -11.17 -40.64 -45.87
CA GLU A 337 -12.00 -39.71 -46.66
C GLU A 337 -11.33 -38.35 -46.84
N ASN A 338 -10.57 -38.28 -47.94
CA ASN A 338 -10.16 -37.05 -48.61
C ASN A 338 -11.40 -36.28 -49.11
N LYS A 339 -11.82 -35.24 -48.40
CA LYS A 339 -12.20 -33.92 -48.96
C LYS A 339 -12.68 -33.01 -47.82
N ASP A 340 -12.12 -31.82 -47.78
CA ASP A 340 -12.46 -30.72 -46.88
C ASP A 340 -11.97 -30.85 -45.42
N LEU A 341 -10.64 -30.96 -45.27
CA LEU A 341 -9.95 -30.54 -44.05
C LEU A 341 -10.19 -29.04 -43.82
N LYS A 342 -11.28 -28.72 -43.13
CA LYS A 342 -11.52 -27.41 -42.53
C LYS A 342 -10.32 -27.07 -41.66
N GLU A 343 -9.84 -25.85 -41.82
CA GLU A 343 -8.65 -25.29 -41.17
C GLU A 343 -8.56 -25.74 -39.71
N ALA A 344 -7.43 -26.34 -39.34
CA ALA A 344 -7.17 -26.75 -37.97
C ALA A 344 -7.46 -25.58 -37.02
N PRO A 345 -8.14 -25.80 -35.88
CA PRO A 345 -8.52 -24.74 -34.96
C PRO A 345 -7.27 -23.96 -34.55
N THR A 346 -7.13 -22.75 -35.08
CA THR A 346 -6.02 -21.89 -34.72
C THR A 346 -6.18 -21.52 -33.26
N ILE A 347 -5.20 -21.89 -32.43
CA ILE A 347 -5.13 -21.47 -31.03
C ILE A 347 -5.46 -19.96 -30.99
N PRO A 348 -6.41 -19.52 -30.16
CA PRO A 348 -6.81 -18.13 -30.10
C PRO A 348 -5.57 -17.26 -29.90
N LYS A 349 -5.31 -16.34 -30.83
CA LYS A 349 -4.11 -15.48 -30.78
C LYS A 349 -4.01 -14.67 -29.47
N ASP A 350 -5.11 -14.54 -28.76
CA ASP A 350 -5.21 -13.84 -27.47
C ASP A 350 -4.48 -14.57 -26.33
N THR A 351 -4.40 -15.91 -26.32
CA THR A 351 -3.86 -16.68 -25.19
C THR A 351 -2.39 -16.38 -24.93
N LEU A 352 -1.58 -16.16 -25.99
CA LEU A 352 -0.16 -15.83 -25.86
C LEU A 352 0.04 -14.46 -25.20
N SER A 353 -0.77 -13.46 -25.58
CA SER A 353 -0.69 -12.12 -24.98
C SER A 353 -1.08 -12.14 -23.50
N PHE A 354 -2.05 -12.97 -23.11
CA PHE A 354 -2.41 -13.18 -21.70
C PHE A 354 -1.31 -13.87 -20.90
N HIS A 355 -0.66 -14.88 -21.47
CA HIS A 355 0.52 -15.48 -20.84
C HIS A 355 1.64 -14.46 -20.62
N LEU A 356 1.96 -13.66 -21.64
CA LEU A 356 2.96 -12.59 -21.53
C LEU A 356 2.61 -11.54 -20.45
N CYS A 357 1.33 -11.16 -20.35
CA CYS A 357 0.86 -10.28 -19.29
C CYS A 357 1.03 -10.89 -17.90
N GLY A 358 0.58 -12.12 -17.70
CA GLY A 358 0.70 -12.81 -16.41
C GLY A 358 2.16 -12.95 -15.98
N MET A 359 3.05 -13.25 -16.92
CA MET A 359 4.49 -13.33 -16.67
C MET A 359 5.06 -11.97 -16.28
N ALA A 360 4.66 -10.90 -16.96
CA ALA A 360 5.09 -9.55 -16.65
C ALA A 360 4.65 -9.10 -15.25
N PHE A 361 3.42 -9.42 -14.84
CA PHE A 361 2.92 -9.15 -13.48
C PHE A 361 3.63 -9.99 -12.41
N GLY A 362 3.85 -11.28 -12.66
CA GLY A 362 4.61 -12.14 -11.73
C GLY A 362 6.06 -11.66 -11.55
N ALA A 363 6.72 -11.28 -12.64
CA ALA A 363 8.06 -10.69 -12.57
C ALA A 363 8.06 -9.36 -11.82
N THR A 364 7.07 -8.50 -12.06
CA THR A 364 6.89 -7.23 -11.34
C THR A 364 6.75 -7.48 -9.84
N TYR A 365 5.93 -8.46 -9.43
CA TYR A 365 5.76 -8.83 -8.03
C TYR A 365 7.07 -9.25 -7.36
N ILE A 366 7.86 -10.13 -8.01
CA ILE A 366 9.16 -10.56 -7.47
C ILE A 366 10.13 -9.38 -7.41
N ILE A 367 10.18 -8.52 -8.42
CA ILE A 367 11.04 -7.32 -8.43
C ILE A 367 10.65 -6.34 -7.32
N THR A 368 9.36 -6.16 -7.06
CA THR A 368 8.89 -5.36 -5.92
C THR A 368 9.38 -5.95 -4.59
N LEU A 369 9.32 -7.27 -4.43
CA LEU A 369 9.85 -7.94 -3.24
C LEU A 369 11.37 -7.78 -3.11
N ILE A 370 12.12 -7.90 -4.21
CA ILE A 370 13.57 -7.64 -4.26
C ILE A 370 13.87 -6.19 -3.86
N ASN A 371 13.08 -5.23 -4.32
CA ASN A 371 13.25 -3.83 -3.92
C ASN A 371 13.04 -3.67 -2.41
N ILE A 372 11.91 -4.15 -1.88
CA ILE A 372 11.58 -4.01 -0.45
C ILE A 372 12.69 -4.65 0.41
N THR A 373 13.04 -5.90 0.12
CA THR A 373 14.09 -6.62 0.85
C THR A 373 15.47 -5.99 0.66
N GLY A 374 15.80 -5.52 -0.54
CA GLY A 374 17.03 -4.78 -0.79
C GLY A 374 17.13 -3.51 0.05
N ARG A 375 16.09 -2.68 0.08
CA ARG A 375 16.06 -1.45 0.90
C ARG A 375 16.30 -1.72 2.38
N ILE A 376 15.71 -2.80 2.91
CA ILE A 376 15.92 -3.25 4.29
C ILE A 376 17.40 -3.62 4.51
N TYR A 377 17.97 -4.43 3.62
CA TYR A 377 19.33 -4.94 3.76
C TYR A 377 20.41 -3.85 3.67
N TRP A 378 20.29 -2.92 2.70
CA TRP A 378 21.26 -1.84 2.48
C TRP A 378 21.01 -0.60 3.33
N THR A 379 19.93 -0.57 4.11
CA THR A 379 19.43 0.59 4.86
C THR A 379 19.13 1.79 3.94
N ASN A 380 18.11 2.61 4.27
CA ASN A 380 17.60 3.67 3.37
C ASN A 380 18.62 4.77 2.96
N SER A 381 19.86 4.75 3.44
CA SER A 381 20.87 5.81 3.25
C SER A 381 21.94 5.53 2.17
N GLY A 382 21.79 4.50 1.34
CA GLY A 382 22.81 4.09 0.36
C GLY A 382 22.42 4.27 -1.12
N VAL A 383 23.43 4.38 -2.00
CA VAL A 383 23.27 4.34 -3.48
C VAL A 383 22.45 3.13 -3.94
N GLY A 384 22.57 2.01 -3.23
CA GLY A 384 21.76 0.82 -3.44
C GLY A 384 20.25 1.08 -3.35
N ALA A 385 19.79 1.81 -2.32
CA ALA A 385 18.36 2.08 -2.12
C ALA A 385 17.75 2.88 -3.28
N THR A 386 18.50 3.84 -3.85
CA THR A 386 18.08 4.59 -5.04
C THR A 386 17.93 3.67 -6.26
N TRP A 387 18.88 2.75 -6.47
CA TRP A 387 18.79 1.77 -7.55
C TRP A 387 17.58 0.85 -7.40
N PHE A 388 17.31 0.34 -6.20
CA PHE A 388 16.15 -0.52 -5.97
C PHE A 388 14.83 0.24 -6.12
N THR A 389 14.78 1.50 -5.69
CA THR A 389 13.63 2.37 -5.90
C THR A 389 13.39 2.60 -7.40
N LEU A 390 14.43 3.00 -8.15
CA LEU A 390 14.35 3.16 -9.60
C LEU A 390 13.90 1.86 -10.28
N LEU A 391 14.45 0.71 -9.86
CA LEU A 391 14.10 -0.60 -10.39
C LEU A 391 12.61 -0.92 -10.18
N SER A 392 12.03 -0.58 -9.04
CA SER A 392 10.60 -0.82 -8.77
C SER A 392 9.65 0.08 -9.54
N VAL A 393 10.07 1.28 -9.93
CA VAL A 393 9.26 2.17 -10.78
C VAL A 393 9.40 1.76 -12.24
N LEU A 394 10.62 1.49 -12.69
CA LEU A 394 10.89 1.10 -14.07
C LEU A 394 10.37 -0.29 -14.40
N SER A 395 10.39 -1.25 -13.47
CA SER A 395 9.96 -2.63 -13.71
C SER A 395 8.50 -2.74 -14.20
N PRO A 396 7.48 -2.23 -13.48
CA PRO A 396 6.09 -2.23 -13.94
C PRO A 396 5.91 -1.49 -15.27
N ILE A 397 6.62 -0.38 -15.47
CA ILE A 397 6.55 0.40 -16.72
C ILE A 397 7.10 -0.41 -17.88
N LEU A 398 8.28 -1.00 -17.73
CA LEU A 398 8.91 -1.84 -18.75
C LEU A 398 8.09 -3.11 -19.02
N ALA A 399 7.53 -3.72 -17.98
CA ALA A 399 6.60 -4.85 -18.07
C ALA A 399 5.35 -4.50 -18.88
N PHE A 400 4.71 -3.38 -18.55
CA PHE A 400 3.53 -2.88 -19.28
C PHE A 400 3.86 -2.54 -20.74
N LEU A 401 4.97 -1.85 -20.99
CA LEU A 401 5.41 -1.51 -22.34
C LEU A 401 5.69 -2.78 -23.15
N TYR A 402 6.42 -3.75 -22.60
CA TYR A 402 6.70 -5.02 -23.25
C TYR A 402 5.43 -5.77 -23.64
N VAL A 403 4.50 -5.90 -22.69
CA VAL A 403 3.19 -6.52 -22.89
C VAL A 403 2.41 -5.84 -24.00
N TRP A 404 2.33 -4.51 -23.94
CA TRP A 404 1.59 -3.72 -24.90
C TRP A 404 2.19 -3.84 -26.31
N PHE A 405 3.53 -3.79 -26.43
CA PHE A 405 4.22 -3.99 -27.70
C PHE A 405 4.02 -5.40 -28.25
N ALA A 406 4.12 -6.43 -27.41
CA ALA A 406 3.87 -7.81 -27.82
C ALA A 406 2.44 -8.01 -28.32
N TRP A 407 1.44 -7.45 -27.61
CA TRP A 407 0.05 -7.46 -28.05
C TRP A 407 -0.15 -6.72 -29.38
N ARG A 408 0.47 -5.55 -29.55
CA ARG A 408 0.41 -4.79 -30.80
C ARG A 408 1.03 -5.57 -31.96
N GLN A 409 2.14 -6.26 -31.74
CA GLN A 409 2.79 -7.09 -32.75
C GLN A 409 1.88 -8.26 -33.15
N LEU A 410 1.30 -8.97 -32.17
CA LEU A 410 0.38 -10.09 -32.41
C LEU A 410 -0.91 -9.66 -33.12
N SER A 411 -1.49 -8.52 -32.74
CA SER A 411 -2.69 -7.96 -33.38
C SER A 411 -2.41 -7.40 -34.78
N SER A 412 -1.23 -6.81 -35.02
CA SER A 412 -0.83 -6.34 -36.35
C SER A 412 -0.59 -7.48 -37.35
N GLY A 413 -0.21 -8.66 -36.86
CA GLY A 413 -0.10 -9.89 -37.65
C GLY A 413 -1.45 -10.44 -38.13
N ALA A 414 -2.57 -9.99 -37.56
CA ALA A 414 -3.92 -10.39 -37.95
C ALA A 414 -4.55 -9.48 -39.03
N ARG A 415 -3.96 -8.31 -39.32
CA ARG A 415 -4.46 -7.45 -40.40
C ARG A 415 -4.09 -8.04 -41.75
N PRO A 416 -5.00 -8.07 -42.74
CA PRO A 416 -4.73 -8.62 -44.07
C PRO A 416 -3.50 -7.94 -44.68
N LYS A 417 -2.65 -8.72 -45.37
CA LYS A 417 -1.35 -8.28 -45.96
C LYS A 417 -1.41 -6.96 -46.75
N LYS A 418 -2.59 -6.54 -47.23
CA LYS A 418 -2.80 -5.25 -47.91
C LYS A 418 -2.70 -4.02 -46.99
N GLU A 419 -2.96 -4.16 -45.68
CA GLU A 419 -2.84 -3.08 -44.68
C GLU A 419 -1.50 -3.09 -43.92
N GLN A 420 -0.70 -4.15 -44.03
CA GLN A 420 0.61 -4.26 -43.37
C GLN A 420 1.72 -3.36 -43.96
N LYS A 421 1.43 -2.54 -44.98
CA LYS A 421 2.39 -1.57 -45.55
C LYS A 421 2.65 -0.33 -44.67
N ASN A 422 2.25 -0.38 -43.40
CA ASN A 422 2.43 0.73 -42.48
C ASN A 422 3.90 0.84 -42.07
N LYS A 423 4.65 1.77 -42.70
CA LYS A 423 6.11 1.94 -42.54
C LYS A 423 6.53 2.17 -41.09
N LEU A 424 5.70 2.85 -40.29
CA LEU A 424 5.98 3.10 -38.87
C LEU A 424 6.05 1.79 -38.06
N GLY A 425 5.17 0.83 -38.35
CA GLY A 425 5.17 -0.48 -37.72
C GLY A 425 6.42 -1.28 -38.04
N ILE A 426 6.94 -1.15 -39.26
CA ILE A 426 8.19 -1.78 -39.73
C ILE A 426 9.42 -1.14 -39.09
N VAL A 427 9.47 0.19 -38.98
CA VAL A 427 10.57 0.91 -38.31
C VAL A 427 10.62 0.56 -36.82
N PHE A 428 9.46 0.53 -36.14
CA PHE A 428 9.38 0.13 -34.74
C PHE A 428 9.70 -1.35 -34.51
N THR A 429 9.23 -2.26 -35.37
CA THR A 429 9.64 -3.69 -35.28
C THR A 429 11.12 -3.87 -35.55
N LYS A 430 11.73 -3.10 -36.47
CA LYS A 430 13.18 -3.12 -36.67
C LYS A 430 13.96 -2.55 -35.48
N PHE A 431 13.50 -1.46 -34.86
CA PHE A 431 14.13 -0.90 -33.67
C PHE A 431 14.09 -1.88 -32.50
N TRP A 432 12.94 -2.51 -32.25
CA TRP A 432 12.81 -3.54 -31.22
C TRP A 432 13.54 -4.83 -31.57
N ALA A 433 13.56 -5.27 -32.82
CA ALA A 433 14.42 -6.38 -33.25
C ALA A 433 15.90 -6.05 -33.03
N LYS A 434 16.29 -4.77 -33.12
CA LYS A 434 17.64 -4.30 -32.79
C LYS A 434 17.90 -4.26 -31.28
N LEU A 435 16.90 -3.91 -30.47
CA LEU A 435 16.99 -3.93 -29.00
C LEU A 435 16.99 -5.37 -28.44
N ILE A 436 16.18 -6.25 -29.06
CA ILE A 436 16.08 -7.70 -28.82
C ILE A 436 17.25 -8.45 -29.52
N SER A 437 18.16 -7.77 -30.21
CA SER A 437 19.44 -8.39 -30.63
C SER A 437 20.61 -8.01 -29.72
N SER A 438 20.33 -7.43 -28.54
CA SER A 438 21.33 -7.33 -27.46
C SER A 438 21.85 -8.73 -27.07
N PRO A 439 23.07 -8.89 -26.54
CA PRO A 439 23.72 -10.19 -26.34
C PRO A 439 22.88 -11.22 -25.55
N PHE A 440 22.01 -10.77 -24.64
CA PHE A 440 21.10 -11.65 -23.90
C PHE A 440 20.01 -12.27 -24.80
N TRP A 441 19.43 -11.46 -25.69
CA TRP A 441 18.40 -11.91 -26.62
C TRP A 441 18.98 -12.42 -27.94
N TYR A 442 20.23 -12.09 -28.27
CA TYR A 442 20.99 -12.64 -29.40
C TYR A 442 21.05 -14.16 -29.35
N ILE A 443 21.13 -14.76 -28.16
CA ILE A 443 21.07 -16.21 -27.97
C ILE A 443 19.70 -16.76 -28.41
N PHE A 444 18.60 -16.13 -27.98
CA PHE A 444 17.25 -16.54 -28.37
C PHE A 444 16.94 -16.24 -29.84
N GLY A 445 17.38 -15.09 -30.35
CA GLY A 445 17.27 -14.69 -31.75
C GLY A 445 18.06 -15.61 -32.68
N LYS A 446 19.28 -16.01 -32.30
CA LYS A 446 20.02 -17.05 -33.04
C LYS A 446 19.33 -18.40 -33.00
N LEU A 447 18.70 -18.78 -31.89
CA LEU A 447 17.93 -20.03 -31.83
C LEU A 447 16.73 -19.99 -32.78
N GLU A 448 16.01 -18.86 -32.83
CA GLU A 448 14.88 -18.65 -33.73
C GLU A 448 15.32 -18.55 -35.20
N GLU A 449 16.41 -17.83 -35.49
CA GLU A 449 16.98 -17.67 -36.83
C GLU A 449 17.60 -18.98 -37.35
N TYR A 450 18.21 -19.79 -36.48
CA TYR A 450 18.74 -21.12 -36.83
C TYR A 450 17.61 -22.14 -37.05
N ALA A 451 16.53 -22.06 -36.27
CA ALA A 451 15.31 -22.83 -36.45
C ALA A 451 14.58 -22.44 -37.77
N ALA A 452 14.43 -21.14 -38.02
CA ALA A 452 13.77 -20.61 -39.21
C ALA A 452 14.58 -20.81 -40.49
N SER A 453 15.91 -20.66 -40.44
CA SER A 453 16.79 -20.91 -41.59
C SER A 453 16.82 -22.38 -41.98
N ARG A 454 16.81 -23.33 -41.04
CA ARG A 454 16.66 -24.76 -41.38
C ARG A 454 15.29 -25.09 -41.96
N TYR A 455 14.21 -24.50 -41.42
CA TYR A 455 12.87 -24.65 -42.00
C TYR A 455 12.82 -24.10 -43.44
N PHE A 456 13.43 -22.94 -43.67
CA PHE A 456 13.51 -22.31 -44.99
C PHE A 456 14.41 -23.09 -45.97
N ILE A 457 15.54 -23.62 -45.52
CA ILE A 457 16.47 -24.43 -46.33
C ILE A 457 15.85 -25.77 -46.71
N ARG A 458 15.09 -26.43 -45.82
CA ARG A 458 14.30 -27.65 -46.15
C ARG A 458 13.18 -27.35 -47.16
N ARG A 459 12.51 -26.19 -47.02
CA ARG A 459 11.47 -25.74 -47.95
C ARG A 459 12.02 -25.41 -49.35
N MET A 460 13.25 -24.93 -49.43
CA MET A 460 13.96 -24.72 -50.70
C MET A 460 14.44 -26.03 -51.32
N HIS A 461 14.93 -26.99 -50.52
CA HIS A 461 15.45 -28.26 -51.03
C HIS A 461 14.38 -29.26 -51.51
N LYS A 462 13.16 -29.24 -50.95
CA LYS A 462 12.11 -30.20 -51.34
C LYS A 462 11.27 -29.78 -52.57
N GLY A 463 11.45 -28.58 -53.12
CA GLY A 463 10.65 -28.06 -54.23
C GLY A 463 9.19 -27.80 -53.82
N MET A 464 8.62 -26.66 -54.23
CA MET A 464 7.31 -26.20 -53.76
C MET A 464 6.08 -27.04 -54.18
N LYS A 465 6.26 -28.22 -54.81
CA LYS A 465 5.15 -29.05 -55.29
C LYS A 465 4.98 -30.27 -54.39
N ASN A 466 3.92 -30.23 -53.59
CA ASN A 466 3.40 -31.28 -52.71
C ASN A 466 4.12 -31.43 -51.36
N ILE A 467 3.93 -30.44 -50.49
CA ILE A 467 4.12 -30.60 -49.05
C ILE A 467 2.88 -31.34 -48.52
N THR A 468 3.01 -32.65 -48.31
CA THR A 468 2.01 -33.45 -47.57
C THR A 468 2.03 -33.06 -46.09
N ASN A 469 0.92 -33.26 -45.36
CA ASN A 469 0.82 -32.88 -43.93
C ASN A 469 1.84 -33.60 -43.02
N GLU A 470 2.51 -34.63 -43.51
CA GLU A 470 3.59 -35.36 -42.83
C GLU A 470 4.88 -34.53 -42.67
N ASP A 471 5.08 -33.46 -43.46
CA ASP A 471 6.28 -32.61 -43.39
C ASP A 471 6.21 -31.50 -42.31
N LYS A 472 5.20 -31.52 -41.44
CA LYS A 472 5.15 -30.72 -40.20
C LYS A 472 6.00 -31.34 -39.10
N GLU A 473 7.19 -31.84 -39.46
CA GLU A 473 8.14 -32.25 -38.44
C GLU A 473 8.53 -31.02 -37.60
N PRO A 474 8.37 -31.12 -36.28
CA PRO A 474 8.60 -30.01 -35.37
C PRO A 474 10.07 -29.59 -35.42
N ILE A 475 10.29 -28.27 -35.37
CA ILE A 475 11.63 -27.71 -35.57
C ILE A 475 12.52 -28.15 -34.42
N ALA A 476 13.48 -29.02 -34.74
CA ALA A 476 14.44 -29.56 -33.80
C ALA A 476 15.41 -28.49 -33.31
N VAL A 477 15.31 -28.12 -32.04
CA VAL A 477 16.27 -27.21 -31.39
C VAL A 477 17.47 -28.01 -30.90
N LYS A 478 18.63 -27.78 -31.52
CA LYS A 478 19.88 -28.50 -31.18
C LYS A 478 20.54 -28.00 -29.89
N SER A 479 20.23 -26.77 -29.46
CA SER A 479 20.87 -26.14 -28.29
C SER A 479 20.09 -26.41 -27.00
N ARG A 480 20.77 -27.03 -26.03
CA ARG A 480 20.22 -27.41 -24.72
C ARG A 480 20.45 -26.37 -23.63
N TRP A 481 21.21 -25.31 -23.94
CA TRP A 481 21.65 -24.31 -22.98
C TRP A 481 20.51 -23.61 -22.22
N PRO A 482 19.38 -23.21 -22.85
CA PRO A 482 18.31 -22.54 -22.10
C PRO A 482 17.66 -23.43 -21.04
N LEU A 483 17.46 -24.72 -21.34
CA LEU A 483 16.95 -25.70 -20.38
C LEU A 483 17.94 -25.93 -19.24
N LEU A 484 19.24 -26.06 -19.56
CA LEU A 484 20.28 -26.26 -18.57
C LEU A 484 20.41 -25.05 -17.63
N ILE A 485 20.40 -23.83 -18.18
CA ILE A 485 20.41 -22.58 -17.40
C ILE A 485 19.21 -22.52 -16.46
N PHE A 486 18.02 -22.89 -16.94
CA PHE A 486 16.82 -22.95 -16.12
C PHE A 486 16.95 -23.97 -14.97
N ILE A 487 17.37 -25.21 -15.25
CA ILE A 487 17.57 -26.24 -14.22
C ILE A 487 18.62 -25.78 -13.19
N ILE A 488 19.72 -25.19 -13.65
CA ILE A 488 20.76 -24.64 -12.78
C ILE A 488 20.18 -23.52 -11.91
N ALA A 489 19.40 -22.60 -12.46
CA ALA A 489 18.76 -21.53 -11.69
C ALA A 489 17.81 -22.08 -10.60
N VAL A 490 17.00 -23.09 -10.93
CA VAL A 490 16.12 -23.77 -9.95
C VAL A 490 16.94 -24.48 -8.86
N LEU A 491 18.01 -25.19 -9.22
CA LEU A 491 18.90 -25.84 -8.25
C LEU A 491 19.58 -24.81 -7.34
N ILE A 492 20.05 -23.68 -7.88
CA ILE A 492 20.61 -22.58 -7.10
C ILE A 492 19.55 -22.00 -6.16
N CYS A 493 18.31 -21.77 -6.62
CA CYS A 493 17.21 -21.34 -5.73
C CYS A 493 17.01 -22.30 -4.56
N VAL A 494 16.95 -23.61 -4.83
CA VAL A 494 16.76 -24.63 -3.79
C VAL A 494 17.94 -24.64 -2.82
N ILE A 495 19.18 -24.55 -3.30
CA ILE A 495 20.37 -24.47 -2.46
C ILE A 495 20.34 -23.20 -1.61
N LEU A 496 20.08 -22.03 -2.20
CA LEU A 496 20.00 -20.77 -1.46
C LEU A 496 18.90 -20.80 -0.39
N PHE A 497 17.75 -21.40 -0.70
CA PHE A 497 16.67 -21.62 0.25
C PHE A 497 17.11 -22.53 1.41
N LEU A 498 17.72 -23.68 1.12
CA LEU A 498 18.20 -24.62 2.14
C LEU A 498 19.32 -24.01 2.99
N VAL A 499 20.23 -23.25 2.40
CA VAL A 499 21.29 -22.52 3.12
C VAL A 499 20.68 -21.43 4.00
N SER A 500 19.70 -20.67 3.49
CA SER A 500 18.97 -19.67 4.29
C SER A 500 18.30 -20.34 5.49
N LEU A 501 17.55 -21.42 5.26
CA LEU A 501 16.89 -22.18 6.32
C LEU A 501 17.89 -22.75 7.32
N SER A 502 19.01 -23.30 6.84
CA SER A 502 20.09 -23.81 7.70
C SER A 502 20.68 -22.70 8.55
N LEU A 503 21.00 -21.54 7.98
CA LEU A 503 21.47 -20.40 8.77
C LEU A 503 20.44 -19.95 9.79
N ILE A 504 19.16 -19.87 9.42
CA ILE A 504 18.09 -19.51 10.34
C ILE A 504 17.99 -20.53 11.49
N LEU A 505 18.14 -21.83 11.22
CA LEU A 505 18.09 -22.87 12.25
C LEU A 505 19.32 -22.90 13.17
N PHE A 506 20.52 -22.67 12.63
CA PHE A 506 21.78 -22.82 13.38
C PHE A 506 22.38 -21.52 13.92
N HIS A 507 22.06 -20.36 13.33
CA HIS A 507 22.62 -19.06 13.73
C HIS A 507 21.76 -18.36 14.81
N PHE A 508 20.70 -19.00 15.28
CA PHE A 508 19.66 -18.40 16.11
C PHE A 508 20.06 -18.08 17.57
N GLN A 509 21.31 -18.28 17.96
CA GLN A 509 21.74 -18.19 19.37
C GLN A 509 22.84 -17.16 19.67
N THR A 510 23.22 -16.30 18.72
CA THR A 510 24.19 -15.24 19.01
C THR A 510 23.50 -13.91 19.29
N ASP A 511 23.68 -13.34 20.49
CA ASP A 511 23.17 -12.03 20.96
C ASP A 511 23.73 -10.80 20.19
N ASN A 512 24.25 -11.01 18.99
CA ASN A 512 24.87 -9.96 18.20
C ASN A 512 23.80 -9.17 17.42
N LEU A 513 23.82 -7.83 17.53
CA LEU A 513 22.91 -6.88 16.85
C LEU A 513 22.88 -7.06 15.31
N TYR A 514 23.85 -7.78 14.76
CA TYR A 514 24.03 -8.03 13.32
C TYR A 514 23.73 -9.47 12.88
N SER A 515 23.29 -10.36 13.78
CA SER A 515 23.04 -11.78 13.48
C SER A 515 21.99 -12.00 12.38
N TRP A 516 21.06 -11.05 12.20
CA TRP A 516 20.03 -11.12 11.16
C TRP A 516 20.57 -10.88 9.74
N ARG A 517 21.72 -10.22 9.56
CA ARG A 517 22.18 -9.79 8.23
C ARG A 517 22.58 -10.96 7.31
N PRO A 518 23.39 -11.95 7.75
CA PRO A 518 23.74 -13.08 6.91
C PRO A 518 22.53 -13.88 6.40
N PRO A 519 21.56 -14.33 7.24
CA PRO A 519 20.39 -15.05 6.72
C PRO A 519 19.53 -14.15 5.82
N PHE A 520 19.44 -12.85 6.12
CA PHE A 520 18.75 -11.89 5.27
C PHE A 520 19.39 -11.72 3.88
N ALA A 521 20.72 -11.66 3.80
CA ALA A 521 21.46 -11.56 2.53
C ALA A 521 21.21 -12.78 1.63
N ILE A 522 21.22 -13.98 2.21
CA ILE A 522 20.97 -15.21 1.45
C ILE A 522 19.49 -15.30 1.07
N PHE A 523 18.58 -14.85 1.92
CA PHE A 523 17.17 -14.72 1.55
C PHE A 523 16.98 -13.75 0.36
N LEU A 524 17.62 -12.59 0.39
CA LEU A 524 17.58 -11.64 -0.72
C LEU A 524 18.13 -12.27 -2.02
N ALA A 525 19.23 -13.02 -1.92
CA ALA A 525 19.76 -13.78 -3.05
C ALA A 525 18.76 -14.83 -3.53
N PHE A 526 18.09 -15.55 -2.63
CA PHE A 526 17.04 -16.52 -2.97
C PHE A 526 15.88 -15.85 -3.73
N VAL A 527 15.39 -14.68 -3.28
CA VAL A 527 14.33 -13.95 -3.98
C VAL A 527 14.83 -13.49 -5.37
N ALA A 528 16.07 -13.01 -5.46
CA ALA A 528 16.67 -12.59 -6.73
C ALA A 528 16.82 -13.74 -7.72
N VAL A 529 17.31 -14.91 -7.29
CA VAL A 529 17.40 -16.10 -8.17
C VAL A 529 16.02 -16.64 -8.51
N SER A 530 15.03 -16.51 -7.61
CA SER A 530 13.64 -16.91 -7.87
C SER A 530 13.01 -16.13 -9.02
N LEU A 531 13.45 -14.89 -9.29
CA LEU A 531 13.07 -14.17 -10.51
C LEU A 531 13.55 -14.89 -11.77
N PHE A 532 14.80 -15.35 -11.80
CA PHE A 532 15.35 -16.09 -12.94
C PHE A 532 14.68 -17.46 -13.12
N ALA A 533 14.39 -18.17 -12.02
CA ALA A 533 13.64 -19.42 -12.07
C ALA A 533 12.20 -19.18 -12.58
N PHE A 534 11.52 -18.14 -12.10
CA PHE A 534 10.19 -17.77 -12.57
C PHE A 534 10.18 -17.38 -14.05
N LEU A 535 11.08 -16.47 -14.47
CA LEU A 535 11.22 -16.07 -15.88
C LEU A 535 11.58 -17.28 -16.75
N GLY A 536 12.45 -18.15 -16.25
CA GLY A 536 12.76 -19.44 -16.85
C GLY A 536 11.49 -20.23 -17.11
N MET A 537 10.68 -20.57 -16.09
CA MET A 537 9.42 -21.30 -16.26
C MET A 537 8.43 -20.61 -17.21
N ALA A 538 8.31 -19.30 -17.07
CA ALA A 538 7.47 -18.42 -17.87
C ALA A 538 7.81 -18.52 -19.38
N PHE A 539 9.07 -18.26 -19.74
CA PHE A 539 9.53 -18.35 -21.13
C PHE A 539 9.59 -19.79 -21.64
N TYR A 540 9.93 -20.73 -20.76
CA TYR A 540 10.05 -22.15 -21.06
C TYR A 540 8.77 -22.73 -21.64
N ARG A 541 7.61 -22.38 -21.07
CA ARG A 541 6.31 -22.85 -21.58
C ARG A 541 6.03 -22.40 -23.02
N ILE A 542 6.30 -21.14 -23.33
CA ILE A 542 6.08 -20.58 -24.69
C ILE A 542 7.06 -21.19 -25.69
N PHE A 543 8.30 -21.39 -25.27
CA PHE A 543 9.35 -21.96 -26.13
C PHE A 543 9.05 -23.42 -26.48
N PHE A 544 8.79 -24.28 -25.49
CA PHE A 544 8.65 -25.73 -25.73
C PHE A 544 7.31 -26.12 -26.39
N GLN A 545 6.26 -25.31 -26.26
CA GLN A 545 5.04 -25.50 -27.06
C GLN A 545 5.28 -25.31 -28.57
N ARG A 546 6.34 -24.58 -28.96
CA ARG A 546 6.69 -24.32 -30.36
C ARG A 546 7.80 -25.22 -30.92
N TYR A 547 8.65 -25.81 -30.07
CA TYR A 547 9.87 -26.51 -30.49
C TYR A 547 9.97 -27.90 -29.85
N GLN A 548 10.23 -28.95 -30.66
CA GLN A 548 10.59 -30.29 -30.14
C GLN A 548 12.10 -30.49 -30.16
N PHE A 549 12.63 -31.33 -29.27
CA PHE A 549 14.06 -31.59 -29.15
C PHE A 549 14.42 -32.92 -29.85
N GLU A 550 15.43 -32.89 -30.72
CA GLU A 550 15.97 -34.08 -31.37
C GLU A 550 16.69 -34.97 -30.32
N ALA A 551 15.98 -36.01 -29.86
CA ALA A 551 16.42 -37.22 -29.15
C ALA A 551 17.09 -37.12 -27.75
N LYS A 552 16.69 -38.06 -26.87
CA LYS A 552 17.21 -38.43 -25.52
C LYS A 552 17.07 -37.41 -24.37
N VAL A 553 16.28 -36.36 -24.53
CA VAL A 553 15.88 -35.41 -23.47
C VAL A 553 14.44 -35.76 -23.04
N PRO A 554 13.93 -35.39 -21.85
CA PRO A 554 12.71 -35.99 -21.32
C PRO A 554 11.62 -36.01 -22.38
N SER A 555 11.03 -37.18 -22.57
CA SER A 555 10.06 -37.42 -23.63
C SER A 555 8.99 -36.33 -23.61
N ARG A 556 8.34 -36.06 -24.76
CA ARG A 556 7.14 -35.21 -24.80
C ARG A 556 6.17 -35.55 -23.66
N GLY A 557 6.09 -36.84 -23.30
CA GLY A 557 5.36 -37.34 -22.13
C GLY A 557 5.83 -36.79 -20.77
N PHE A 558 7.13 -36.61 -20.52
CA PHE A 558 7.61 -35.96 -19.28
C PHE A 558 7.21 -34.48 -19.22
N MET A 559 7.30 -33.77 -20.35
CA MET A 559 6.92 -32.35 -20.41
C MET A 559 5.42 -32.14 -20.23
N ASP A 560 4.63 -32.99 -20.89
CA ASP A 560 3.18 -33.03 -20.71
C ASP A 560 2.84 -33.44 -19.27
N ALA A 561 3.58 -34.37 -18.67
CA ALA A 561 3.43 -34.72 -17.25
C ALA A 561 3.78 -33.56 -16.32
N LEU A 562 4.80 -32.76 -16.63
CA LEU A 562 5.20 -31.61 -15.83
C LEU A 562 4.21 -30.44 -15.95
N ASP A 563 3.72 -30.09 -17.14
CA ASP A 563 2.63 -29.11 -17.31
C ASP A 563 1.35 -29.61 -16.63
N TYR A 564 1.07 -30.91 -16.73
CA TYR A 564 -0.05 -31.54 -16.06
C TYR A 564 0.07 -31.42 -14.55
N VAL A 565 1.18 -31.87 -13.95
CA VAL A 565 1.43 -31.80 -12.51
C VAL A 565 1.38 -30.36 -12.04
N THR A 566 2.03 -29.43 -12.74
CA THR A 566 2.03 -28.00 -12.36
C THR A 566 0.63 -27.41 -12.42
N THR A 567 -0.12 -27.64 -13.51
CA THR A 567 -1.50 -27.16 -13.63
C THR A 567 -2.39 -27.78 -12.56
N THR A 568 -2.22 -29.07 -12.27
CA THR A 568 -3.01 -29.85 -11.31
C THR A 568 -2.74 -29.38 -9.88
N ILE A 569 -1.48 -29.14 -9.53
CA ILE A 569 -1.09 -28.52 -8.26
C ILE A 569 -1.73 -27.14 -8.15
N VAL A 570 -1.57 -26.28 -9.16
CA VAL A 570 -2.11 -24.92 -9.15
C VAL A 570 -3.65 -24.90 -9.01
N LEU A 571 -4.35 -25.79 -9.72
CA LEU A 571 -5.81 -25.91 -9.63
C LEU A 571 -6.27 -26.47 -8.27
N ALA A 572 -5.48 -27.32 -7.62
CA ALA A 572 -5.76 -27.78 -6.25
C ALA A 572 -5.44 -26.70 -5.22
N TYR A 573 -4.43 -25.87 -5.52
CA TYR A 573 -3.93 -24.87 -4.61
C TYR A 573 -4.96 -23.78 -4.30
N ILE A 574 -5.67 -23.27 -5.31
CA ILE A 574 -6.71 -22.23 -5.16
C ILE A 574 -7.81 -22.65 -4.15
N PRO A 575 -8.48 -23.81 -4.28
CA PRO A 575 -9.50 -24.24 -3.32
C PRO A 575 -8.92 -24.57 -1.95
N ILE A 576 -7.73 -25.16 -1.86
CA ILE A 576 -7.08 -25.41 -0.56
C ILE A 576 -6.84 -24.08 0.15
N LEU A 577 -6.25 -23.11 -0.53
CA LEU A 577 -5.97 -21.79 0.02
C LEU A 577 -7.25 -21.07 0.44
N ALA A 578 -8.30 -21.11 -0.39
CA ALA A 578 -9.59 -20.52 -0.04
C ALA A 578 -10.21 -21.18 1.20
N VAL A 579 -10.12 -22.51 1.33
CA VAL A 579 -10.62 -23.25 2.50
C VAL A 579 -9.80 -22.91 3.74
N VAL A 580 -8.47 -22.90 3.66
CA VAL A 580 -7.60 -22.55 4.80
C VAL A 580 -7.87 -21.12 5.25
N ALA A 581 -7.95 -20.16 4.33
CA ALA A 581 -8.27 -18.77 4.66
C ALA A 581 -9.69 -18.61 5.22
N PHE A 582 -10.67 -19.36 4.69
CA PHE A 582 -12.03 -19.38 5.21
C PHE A 582 -12.09 -19.96 6.63
N VAL A 583 -11.40 -21.07 6.90
CA VAL A 583 -11.31 -21.65 8.24
C VAL A 583 -10.64 -20.68 9.19
N PHE A 584 -9.51 -20.08 8.80
CA PHE A 584 -8.83 -19.04 9.59
C PHE A 584 -9.77 -17.86 9.89
N PHE A 585 -10.53 -17.41 8.88
CA PHE A 585 -11.50 -16.33 9.02
C PHE A 585 -12.64 -16.69 9.97
N VAL A 586 -13.24 -17.88 9.84
CA VAL A 586 -14.33 -18.34 10.71
C VAL A 586 -13.85 -18.52 12.15
N ILE A 587 -12.67 -19.11 12.34
CA ILE A 587 -12.06 -19.23 13.68
C ILE A 587 -11.83 -17.84 14.27
N GLY A 588 -11.21 -16.93 13.52
CA GLY A 588 -10.98 -15.57 14.00
C GLY A 588 -12.25 -14.74 14.21
N LEU A 589 -13.34 -15.05 13.51
CA LEU A 589 -14.64 -14.41 13.69
C LEU A 589 -15.36 -14.92 14.96
N CYS A 590 -15.35 -16.24 15.19
CA CYS A 590 -16.17 -16.89 16.20
C CYS A 590 -15.43 -17.19 17.51
N TRP A 591 -14.10 -17.37 17.49
CA TRP A 591 -13.33 -17.76 18.67
C TRP A 591 -12.53 -16.56 19.21
N THR A 592 -13.02 -15.97 20.29
CA THR A 592 -12.42 -14.79 20.92
C THR A 592 -10.98 -15.01 21.41
N PRO A 593 -10.67 -16.13 22.10
CA PRO A 593 -9.30 -16.48 22.44
C PRO A 593 -8.29 -16.56 21.30
N PHE A 594 -8.75 -16.72 20.06
CA PHE A 594 -7.85 -16.82 18.93
C PHE A 594 -6.98 -15.57 18.73
N LEU A 595 -7.55 -14.37 18.91
CA LEU A 595 -6.89 -13.09 18.62
C LEU A 595 -5.69 -12.80 19.53
N TYR A 596 -5.75 -13.29 20.77
CA TYR A 596 -4.70 -13.10 21.78
C TYR A 596 -3.95 -14.40 22.11
N SER A 597 -4.15 -15.45 21.31
CA SER A 597 -3.47 -16.73 21.51
C SER A 597 -2.00 -16.65 21.13
N ASP A 598 -1.15 -17.36 21.86
CA ASP A 598 0.28 -17.47 21.53
C ASP A 598 0.48 -18.02 20.12
N SER A 599 -0.44 -18.87 19.63
CA SER A 599 -0.41 -19.39 18.26
C SER A 599 -0.49 -18.28 17.21
N ILE A 600 -1.38 -17.28 17.38
CA ILE A 600 -1.49 -16.16 16.44
C ILE A 600 -0.29 -15.21 16.56
N HIS A 601 0.15 -14.94 17.79
CA HIS A 601 1.30 -14.06 18.01
C HIS A 601 2.61 -14.66 17.50
N ASN A 602 2.76 -15.99 17.49
CA ASN A 602 3.89 -16.68 16.90
C ASN A 602 3.88 -16.72 15.37
N ILE A 603 2.77 -16.38 14.71
CA ILE A 603 2.72 -16.28 13.25
C ILE A 603 3.16 -14.88 12.85
N ASN A 604 4.04 -14.76 11.86
CA ASN A 604 4.49 -13.47 11.35
C ASN A 604 3.31 -12.71 10.67
N PRO A 605 3.15 -11.39 10.89
CA PRO A 605 1.98 -10.67 10.38
C PRO A 605 1.90 -10.65 8.84
N LEU A 606 3.04 -10.72 8.14
CA LEU A 606 3.05 -10.82 6.67
C LEU A 606 2.42 -12.14 6.20
N ASN A 607 2.58 -13.22 6.95
CA ASN A 607 1.97 -14.51 6.62
C ASN A 607 0.44 -14.46 6.77
N ILE A 608 -0.06 -13.85 7.85
CA ILE A 608 -1.50 -13.65 8.06
C ILE A 608 -2.09 -12.80 6.92
N TYR A 609 -1.42 -11.70 6.61
CA TYR A 609 -1.82 -10.79 5.55
C TYR A 609 -1.89 -11.47 4.19
N LEU A 610 -0.83 -12.20 3.80
CA LEU A 610 -0.79 -12.93 2.53
C LEU A 610 -1.81 -14.07 2.49
N LEU A 611 -2.00 -14.81 3.59
CA LEU A 611 -3.00 -15.87 3.66
C LEU A 611 -4.39 -15.32 3.36
N LEU A 612 -4.76 -14.21 3.99
CA LEU A 612 -6.10 -13.66 3.90
C LEU A 612 -6.35 -12.94 2.58
N ILE A 613 -5.37 -12.22 2.04
CA ILE A 613 -5.52 -11.59 0.72
C ILE A 613 -5.53 -12.64 -0.38
N ASN A 614 -4.56 -13.55 -0.39
CA ASN A 614 -4.52 -14.61 -1.39
C ASN A 614 -5.76 -15.50 -1.27
N GLY A 615 -6.18 -15.81 -0.05
CA GLY A 615 -7.40 -16.56 0.26
C GLY A 615 -8.68 -15.86 -0.19
N LEU A 616 -8.83 -14.55 0.06
CA LEU A 616 -9.96 -13.76 -0.40
C LEU A 616 -10.02 -13.73 -1.93
N ILE A 617 -8.88 -13.49 -2.59
CA ILE A 617 -8.82 -13.50 -4.05
C ILE A 617 -9.16 -14.88 -4.60
N ALA A 618 -8.63 -15.95 -4.00
CA ALA A 618 -8.97 -17.32 -4.36
C ALA A 618 -10.47 -17.60 -4.18
N PHE A 619 -11.07 -17.10 -3.10
CA PHE A 619 -12.50 -17.23 -2.84
C PHE A 619 -13.35 -16.48 -3.87
N VAL A 620 -12.96 -15.26 -4.25
CA VAL A 620 -13.61 -14.49 -5.33
C VAL A 620 -13.54 -15.25 -6.65
N VAL A 621 -12.38 -15.81 -6.99
CA VAL A 621 -12.22 -16.64 -8.20
C VAL A 621 -13.12 -17.88 -8.14
N LEU A 622 -13.23 -18.56 -7.00
CA LEU A 622 -14.10 -19.73 -6.86
C LEU A 622 -15.59 -19.39 -6.95
N ILE A 623 -16.02 -18.29 -6.34
CA ILE A 623 -17.41 -17.81 -6.45
C ILE A 623 -17.73 -17.47 -7.90
N ASP A 624 -16.88 -16.68 -8.55
CA ASP A 624 -17.06 -16.28 -9.95
C ASP A 624 -17.23 -17.51 -10.86
N ARG A 625 -16.36 -18.52 -10.72
CA ARG A 625 -16.46 -19.76 -11.49
C ARG A 625 -17.68 -20.61 -11.10
N SER A 626 -18.07 -20.62 -9.84
CA SER A 626 -19.27 -21.34 -9.38
C SER A 626 -20.55 -20.70 -9.93
N LEU A 627 -20.62 -19.37 -9.97
CA LEU A 627 -21.73 -18.61 -10.58
C LEU A 627 -21.80 -18.84 -12.08
N LEU A 628 -20.65 -18.89 -12.76
CA LEU A 628 -20.59 -19.24 -14.18
C LEU A 628 -21.19 -20.63 -14.45
N ILE A 629 -20.80 -21.63 -13.64
CA ILE A 629 -21.34 -22.99 -13.73
C ILE A 629 -22.83 -23.01 -13.43
N TRP A 630 -23.27 -22.33 -12.37
CA TRP A 630 -24.68 -22.27 -12.00
C TRP A 630 -25.54 -21.63 -13.10
N ARG A 631 -25.05 -20.57 -13.75
CA ARG A 631 -25.68 -19.96 -14.93
C ARG A 631 -25.82 -20.97 -16.06
N HIS A 632 -24.78 -21.75 -16.33
CA HIS A 632 -24.85 -22.80 -17.34
C HIS A 632 -25.85 -23.89 -16.94
N LEU A 633 -25.90 -24.31 -15.67
CA LEU A 633 -26.89 -25.27 -15.17
C LEU A 633 -28.33 -24.78 -15.33
N ASP A 634 -28.61 -23.49 -15.12
CA ASP A 634 -29.94 -22.92 -15.33
C ASP A 634 -30.36 -22.91 -16.81
N LEU A 635 -29.43 -22.65 -17.73
CA LEU A 635 -29.66 -22.83 -19.18
C LEU A 635 -29.96 -24.29 -19.56
N PHE A 636 -29.60 -25.25 -18.69
CA PHE A 636 -29.84 -26.68 -18.89
C PHE A 636 -31.07 -27.21 -18.15
N LYS A 637 -31.82 -26.40 -17.39
CA LYS A 637 -33.12 -26.84 -16.87
C LYS A 637 -34.00 -27.15 -18.09
N PRO A 638 -34.39 -28.42 -18.31
CA PRO A 638 -35.22 -28.78 -19.45
C PRO A 638 -36.49 -27.97 -19.32
N GLU A 639 -36.67 -27.02 -20.23
CA GLU A 639 -37.94 -26.33 -20.41
C GLU A 639 -38.96 -27.44 -20.59
N LYS A 640 -39.84 -27.63 -19.59
CA LYS A 640 -40.87 -28.66 -19.62
C LYS A 640 -41.68 -28.38 -20.87
N ARG A 641 -41.43 -29.16 -21.92
CA ARG A 641 -42.24 -29.20 -23.13
C ARG A 641 -43.55 -29.90 -22.79
N ASP A 642 -44.33 -29.26 -21.94
CA ASP A 642 -45.75 -29.53 -21.84
C ASP A 642 -46.41 -28.67 -22.90
N THR A 643 -46.85 -29.35 -23.98
CA THR A 643 -47.74 -28.97 -25.08
C THR A 643 -47.10 -29.20 -26.46
N GLY A 644 -47.69 -30.13 -27.21
CA GLY A 644 -47.18 -30.70 -28.45
C GLY A 644 -47.19 -29.76 -29.67
N VAL A 645 -46.69 -28.54 -29.53
CA VAL A 645 -46.56 -27.60 -30.65
C VAL A 645 -45.15 -27.70 -31.23
N GLN A 646 -45.03 -28.27 -32.44
CA GLN A 646 -43.80 -28.26 -33.22
C GLN A 646 -43.54 -26.84 -33.75
N ILE A 647 -42.80 -26.02 -32.99
CA ILE A 647 -42.32 -24.71 -33.47
C ILE A 647 -41.07 -24.93 -34.34
N SER A 648 -41.06 -24.34 -35.53
CA SER A 648 -39.98 -24.43 -36.52
C SER A 648 -38.70 -23.78 -35.98
N LYS A 649 -37.58 -24.51 -36.10
CA LYS A 649 -36.33 -24.29 -35.34
C LYS A 649 -35.41 -23.16 -35.84
N THR A 650 -35.75 -22.40 -36.88
CA THR A 650 -34.69 -21.70 -37.65
C THR A 650 -34.44 -20.24 -37.34
N ASP A 651 -35.41 -19.46 -36.83
CA ASP A 651 -35.21 -18.01 -36.61
C ASP A 651 -35.16 -17.61 -35.12
N ASP A 652 -35.93 -18.26 -34.25
CA ASP A 652 -35.97 -17.88 -32.83
C ASP A 652 -34.69 -18.23 -32.04
N GLN A 653 -33.91 -19.22 -32.49
CA GLN A 653 -32.64 -19.56 -31.83
C GLN A 653 -31.56 -18.48 -32.00
N LYS A 654 -31.58 -17.73 -33.11
CA LYS A 654 -30.63 -16.61 -33.31
C LYS A 654 -30.98 -15.42 -32.41
N GLU A 655 -32.27 -15.12 -32.24
CA GLU A 655 -32.71 -14.02 -31.37
C GLU A 655 -32.54 -14.34 -29.87
N LEU A 656 -32.71 -15.60 -29.47
CA LEU A 656 -32.46 -16.02 -28.09
C LEU A 656 -30.96 -15.99 -27.73
N SER A 657 -30.07 -16.24 -28.71
CA SER A 657 -28.61 -16.14 -28.51
C SER A 657 -28.10 -14.70 -28.38
N SER A 658 -28.76 -13.73 -29.02
CA SER A 658 -28.38 -12.32 -28.92
C SER A 658 -28.90 -11.65 -27.65
N LYS A 659 -30.05 -12.09 -27.12
CA LYS A 659 -30.61 -11.61 -25.84
C LYS A 659 -29.94 -12.19 -24.60
N THR A 660 -29.33 -13.39 -24.69
CA THR A 660 -28.63 -14.02 -23.54
C THR A 660 -27.25 -13.43 -23.25
N ALA A 661 -26.66 -12.69 -24.18
CA ALA A 661 -25.37 -12.00 -23.98
C ALA A 661 -25.46 -10.76 -23.06
N TYR A 662 -26.66 -10.26 -22.74
CA TYR A 662 -26.88 -9.00 -22.01
C TYR A 662 -27.19 -9.15 -20.50
N ILE A 663 -26.83 -10.29 -19.88
CA ILE A 663 -27.29 -10.65 -18.52
C ILE A 663 -26.27 -10.28 -17.40
N ALA A 664 -25.33 -9.37 -17.64
CA ALA A 664 -24.47 -8.81 -16.59
C ALA A 664 -25.16 -7.96 -15.48
N PRO A 665 -26.32 -7.29 -15.66
CA PRO A 665 -26.81 -6.33 -14.66
C PRO A 665 -27.37 -6.94 -13.37
N LYS A 666 -28.03 -8.11 -13.42
CA LYS A 666 -28.78 -8.62 -12.24
C LYS A 666 -27.87 -9.02 -11.08
N TYR A 667 -26.76 -9.71 -11.35
CA TYR A 667 -25.79 -10.07 -10.31
C TYR A 667 -24.94 -8.89 -9.85
N GLN A 668 -24.68 -7.93 -10.75
CA GLN A 668 -24.08 -6.65 -10.36
C GLN A 668 -24.98 -5.87 -9.41
N ILE A 669 -26.30 -5.89 -9.63
CA ILE A 669 -27.28 -5.28 -8.73
C ILE A 669 -27.28 -6.00 -7.37
N TRP A 670 -27.23 -7.33 -7.31
CA TRP A 670 -27.12 -8.05 -6.04
C TRP A 670 -25.79 -7.80 -5.31
N ALA A 671 -24.68 -7.70 -6.03
CA ALA A 671 -23.39 -7.33 -5.45
C ALA A 671 -23.38 -5.87 -4.95
N LEU A 672 -23.98 -4.94 -5.71
CA LEU A 672 -24.14 -3.54 -5.31
C LEU A 672 -25.14 -3.39 -4.15
N LEU A 673 -26.19 -4.21 -4.09
CA LEU A 673 -27.12 -4.28 -2.97
C LEU A 673 -26.43 -4.87 -1.74
N GLY A 674 -25.65 -5.95 -1.90
CA GLY A 674 -24.86 -6.53 -0.81
C GLY A 674 -23.83 -5.54 -0.28
N LEU A 675 -23.10 -4.86 -1.17
CA LEU A 675 -22.19 -3.78 -0.81
C LEU A 675 -22.94 -2.59 -0.19
N GLY A 676 -24.10 -2.22 -0.73
CA GLY A 676 -24.96 -1.17 -0.21
C GLY A 676 -25.51 -1.47 1.18
N VAL A 677 -25.89 -2.72 1.45
CA VAL A 677 -26.30 -3.20 2.77
C VAL A 677 -25.10 -3.20 3.73
N LEU A 678 -23.94 -3.71 3.32
CA LEU A 678 -22.72 -3.69 4.14
C LEU A 678 -22.27 -2.27 4.49
N LEU A 679 -22.27 -1.37 3.51
CA LEU A 679 -21.95 0.05 3.70
C LEU A 679 -23.02 0.71 4.59
N SER A 680 -24.30 0.52 4.30
CA SER A 680 -25.40 1.05 5.12
C SER A 680 -25.33 0.56 6.57
N GLN A 681 -25.03 -0.71 6.79
CA GLN A 681 -24.84 -1.28 8.12
C GLN A 681 -23.62 -0.69 8.82
N SER A 682 -22.54 -0.44 8.08
CA SER A 682 -21.36 0.26 8.61
C SER A 682 -21.69 1.69 9.06
N PHE A 683 -22.70 2.34 8.45
CA PHE A 683 -23.20 3.66 8.86
C PHE A 683 -24.21 3.60 10.02
N CYS A 684 -25.01 2.53 10.14
CA CYS A 684 -26.00 2.41 11.21
C CYS A 684 -25.36 2.27 12.61
N GLY A 685 -24.10 1.83 12.68
CA GLY A 685 -23.37 1.63 13.93
C GLY A 685 -23.95 0.52 14.80
N ASN A 686 -23.13 -0.04 15.70
CA ASN A 686 -23.55 -1.01 16.70
C ASN A 686 -22.78 -0.83 18.02
N SER A 687 -23.15 -1.64 19.02
CA SER A 687 -22.55 -1.71 20.36
C SER A 687 -21.19 -2.42 20.40
N TYR A 688 -20.70 -2.99 19.30
CA TYR A 688 -19.50 -3.84 19.29
C TYR A 688 -18.23 -3.17 19.85
N ASN A 689 -18.11 -1.85 19.72
CA ASN A 689 -16.94 -1.11 20.19
C ASN A 689 -17.28 -0.22 21.41
N GLU A 690 -18.36 -0.53 22.12
CA GLU A 690 -18.77 0.19 23.32
C GLU A 690 -17.90 -0.22 24.51
N ILE A 691 -17.38 0.77 25.22
CA ILE A 691 -16.61 0.56 26.45
C ILE A 691 -17.61 0.25 27.57
N ARG A 692 -17.35 -0.80 28.33
CA ARG A 692 -18.25 -1.20 29.41
C ARG A 692 -17.96 -0.34 30.62
N TYR A 693 -19.03 0.16 31.22
CA TYR A 693 -18.98 0.76 32.54
C TYR A 693 -19.69 -0.19 33.50
N HIS A 694 -19.04 -0.48 34.62
CA HIS A 694 -19.52 -1.43 35.59
C HIS A 694 -20.25 -0.71 36.72
N GLU A 695 -21.38 -1.25 37.18
CA GLU A 695 -22.10 -0.72 38.33
C GLU A 695 -21.27 -0.91 39.61
N ARG A 696 -21.21 0.11 40.46
CA ARG A 696 -20.55 0.01 41.77
C ARG A 696 -21.30 -0.96 42.68
N THR A 697 -20.64 -2.00 43.16
CA THR A 697 -21.20 -2.90 44.16
C THR A 697 -21.31 -2.20 45.52
N SER A 698 -22.08 -2.77 46.45
CA SER A 698 -22.19 -2.25 47.83
C SER A 698 -20.85 -2.26 48.57
N ALA A 699 -19.95 -3.18 48.22
CA ALA A 699 -18.58 -3.24 48.76
C ALA A 699 -17.72 -2.10 48.20
N ASP A 700 -17.81 -1.81 46.89
CA ASP A 700 -17.09 -0.69 46.27
C ASP A 700 -17.57 0.67 46.81
N GLN A 701 -18.81 0.76 47.29
CA GLN A 701 -19.34 1.96 47.93
C GLN A 701 -18.72 2.24 49.31
N GLN A 702 -18.10 1.25 49.96
CA GLN A 702 -17.39 1.44 51.23
C GLN A 702 -15.99 2.03 51.03
N PHE A 703 -15.37 1.82 49.86
CA PHE A 703 -14.08 2.41 49.54
C PHE A 703 -14.24 3.84 49.01
N GLN A 704 -13.69 4.79 49.76
CA GLN A 704 -13.71 6.19 49.38
C GLN A 704 -12.45 6.51 48.55
N GLN A 705 -12.64 6.85 47.27
CA GLN A 705 -11.56 7.37 46.43
C GLN A 705 -10.85 8.53 47.14
N LEU A 706 -9.52 8.57 47.06
CA LEU A 706 -8.73 9.63 47.69
C LEU A 706 -9.03 10.97 47.01
N SER A 707 -9.20 12.01 47.81
CA SER A 707 -9.19 13.38 47.30
C SER A 707 -7.77 13.75 46.86
N LEU A 708 -7.65 14.71 45.93
CA LEU A 708 -6.33 15.22 45.51
C LEU A 708 -5.52 15.77 46.72
N GLU A 709 -6.18 16.44 47.66
CA GLU A 709 -5.53 17.01 48.84
C GLU A 709 -4.97 15.91 49.75
N THR A 710 -5.75 14.87 50.02
CA THR A 710 -5.32 13.71 50.82
C THR A 710 -4.15 12.97 50.16
N TYR A 711 -4.19 12.82 48.83
CA TYR A 711 -3.08 12.20 48.10
C TYR A 711 -1.80 13.03 48.19
N VAL A 712 -1.89 14.36 48.01
CA VAL A 712 -0.75 15.27 48.14
C VAL A 712 -0.19 15.26 49.57
N GLU A 713 -1.05 15.31 50.59
CA GLU A 713 -0.63 15.23 51.99
C GLU A 713 0.14 13.94 52.27
N GLY A 714 -0.40 12.80 51.85
CA GLY A 714 0.25 11.49 52.00
C GLY A 714 1.60 11.41 51.28
N PHE A 715 1.74 12.03 50.12
CA PHE A 715 2.99 12.08 49.36
C PHE A 715 4.04 12.98 50.03
N VAL A 716 3.65 14.19 50.44
CA VAL A 716 4.53 15.16 51.10
C VAL A 716 5.06 14.62 52.42
N ASN A 717 4.21 13.99 53.24
CA ASN A 717 4.63 13.41 54.52
C ASN A 717 5.74 12.36 54.33
N LYS A 718 5.69 11.58 53.25
CA LYS A 718 6.75 10.60 52.93
C LYS A 718 8.04 11.25 52.50
N LEU A 719 7.97 12.32 51.71
CA LEU A 719 9.14 13.11 51.35
C LEU A 719 9.79 13.74 52.58
N ASP A 720 8.99 14.25 53.52
CA ASP A 720 9.50 14.76 54.79
C ASP A 720 10.23 13.68 55.58
N ASP A 721 9.71 12.44 55.61
CA ASP A 721 10.35 11.31 56.29
C ASP A 721 11.63 10.83 55.58
N LEU A 722 11.66 10.89 54.25
CA LEU A 722 12.88 10.65 53.46
C LEU A 722 13.95 11.71 53.69
N ASN A 723 13.57 12.98 53.77
CA ASN A 723 14.51 14.07 54.09
C ASN A 723 15.11 13.90 55.49
N LYS A 724 14.28 13.51 56.48
CA LYS A 724 14.75 13.22 57.84
C LYS A 724 15.75 12.07 57.90
N SER A 725 15.57 11.05 57.06
CA SER A 725 16.40 9.83 57.07
C SER A 725 17.66 9.94 56.19
N SER A 726 17.59 10.59 55.03
CA SER A 726 18.65 10.59 54.01
C SER A 726 19.62 11.77 54.09
N LYS A 727 19.30 12.84 54.85
CA LYS A 727 20.05 14.13 54.88
C LYS A 727 20.26 14.78 53.49
N LYS A 728 19.54 14.34 52.46
CA LYS A 728 19.53 14.95 51.12
C LYS A 728 18.18 15.61 50.88
N ASP A 729 18.20 16.70 50.11
CA ASP A 729 16.96 17.37 49.68
C ASP A 729 16.24 16.49 48.66
N SER A 730 15.06 16.00 49.01
CA SER A 730 14.23 15.23 48.07
C SER A 730 13.65 16.15 46.98
N ILE A 731 13.47 15.57 45.80
CA ILE A 731 12.84 16.22 44.64
C ILE A 731 11.50 15.57 44.30
N ILE A 732 10.64 16.31 43.62
CA ILE A 732 9.37 15.83 43.07
C ILE A 732 9.51 15.70 41.56
N ILE A 733 9.21 14.53 41.02
CA ILE A 733 9.27 14.22 39.59
C ILE A 733 7.86 14.03 39.03
N LEU A 734 7.59 14.67 37.89
CA LEU A 734 6.36 14.54 37.11
C LEU A 734 6.71 14.01 35.73
N ILE A 735 6.11 12.88 35.31
CA ILE A 735 6.52 12.18 34.09
C ILE A 735 5.48 12.34 32.98
N GLY A 736 5.86 13.02 31.89
CA GLY A 736 5.16 13.01 30.61
C GLY A 736 5.74 11.94 29.68
N ALA A 737 4.91 11.15 28.99
CA ALA A 737 5.37 10.13 28.06
C ALA A 737 4.69 10.22 26.68
N ASP A 738 5.52 10.26 25.63
CA ASP A 738 5.07 10.37 24.25
C ASP A 738 4.38 9.11 23.73
N GLY A 739 3.37 9.32 22.89
CA GLY A 739 2.74 8.24 22.12
C GLY A 739 3.65 7.60 21.07
N GLY A 740 3.18 6.50 20.46
CA GLY A 740 3.91 5.83 19.39
C GLY A 740 3.93 4.29 19.42
N GLY A 741 2.82 3.67 19.85
CA GLY A 741 2.67 2.20 19.86
C GLY A 741 3.64 1.47 20.80
N LEU A 742 3.97 0.21 20.47
CA LEU A 742 4.85 -0.64 21.28
C LEU A 742 6.24 -0.04 21.46
N LYS A 743 6.77 0.68 20.45
CA LYS A 743 8.03 1.44 20.58
C LYS A 743 7.96 2.42 21.75
N ALA A 744 6.88 3.20 21.85
CA ALA A 744 6.68 4.13 22.96
C ALA A 744 6.57 3.41 24.29
N ALA A 745 5.74 2.36 24.35
CA ALA A 745 5.53 1.59 25.58
C ALA A 745 6.85 1.02 26.11
N TYR A 746 7.64 0.40 25.24
CA TYR A 746 8.94 -0.16 25.59
C TYR A 746 9.94 0.93 26.01
N TRP A 747 10.07 2.01 25.24
CA TRP A 747 10.94 3.13 25.59
C TRP A 747 10.60 3.75 26.94
N THR A 748 9.31 3.97 27.21
CA THR A 748 8.84 4.49 28.50
C THR A 748 9.20 3.54 29.63
N MET A 749 8.87 2.26 29.51
CA MET A 749 9.17 1.27 30.56
C MET A 749 10.68 1.13 30.82
N LEU A 750 11.52 1.19 29.80
CA LEU A 750 12.99 1.17 29.95
C LEU A 750 13.50 2.35 30.79
N ASN A 751 12.97 3.55 30.56
CA ASN A 751 13.38 4.75 31.30
C ASN A 751 12.80 4.79 32.71
N LEU A 752 11.56 4.30 32.91
CA LEU A 752 11.00 4.11 34.25
C LEU A 752 11.81 3.10 35.05
N TYR A 753 12.19 1.98 34.43
CA TYR A 753 13.07 0.99 35.02
C TYR A 753 14.41 1.60 35.42
N ARG A 754 15.00 2.45 34.57
CA ARG A 754 16.25 3.16 34.90
C ARG A 754 16.08 4.05 36.12
N LEU A 755 15.02 4.87 36.19
CA LEU A 755 14.71 5.69 37.37
C LEU A 755 14.54 4.84 38.64
N ASP A 756 13.85 3.70 38.54
CA ASP A 756 13.60 2.80 39.67
C ASP A 756 14.90 2.15 40.17
N THR A 757 15.76 1.70 39.27
CA THR A 757 17.09 1.16 39.63
C THR A 757 18.01 2.19 40.29
N MET A 758 17.76 3.49 40.06
CA MET A 758 18.48 4.59 40.70
C MET A 758 17.86 5.04 42.04
N GLY A 759 16.73 4.45 42.44
CA GLY A 759 15.96 4.89 43.61
C GLY A 759 15.24 6.23 43.42
N LEU A 760 15.04 6.67 42.18
CA LEU A 760 14.39 7.93 41.81
C LEU A 760 12.94 7.75 41.35
N PHE A 761 12.40 6.53 41.43
CA PHE A 761 11.01 6.25 41.10
C PHE A 761 10.12 6.29 42.33
N ASP A 762 10.31 5.32 43.24
CA ASP A 762 9.54 5.22 44.47
C ASP A 762 9.73 6.51 45.31
N HIS A 763 8.61 7.06 45.80
CA HIS A 763 8.54 8.29 46.60
C HIS A 763 8.93 9.61 45.92
N HIS A 764 9.66 9.59 44.80
CA HIS A 764 10.03 10.80 44.06
C HIS A 764 9.04 11.13 42.95
N VAL A 765 8.48 10.11 42.28
CA VAL A 765 7.51 10.32 41.20
C VAL A 765 6.13 10.57 41.79
N PHE A 766 5.66 11.82 41.70
CA PHE A 766 4.33 12.20 42.22
C PHE A 766 3.22 11.78 41.25
N MET A 767 3.41 12.07 39.97
CA MET A 767 2.40 11.89 38.93
C MET A 767 3.03 11.53 37.59
N SER A 768 2.35 10.68 36.83
CA SER A 768 2.68 10.37 35.44
C SER A 768 1.46 10.49 34.53
N SER A 769 1.66 11.00 33.32
CA SER A 769 0.63 11.11 32.29
C SER A 769 1.23 10.94 30.90
N GLY A 770 0.48 10.40 29.96
CA GLY A 770 0.99 10.17 28.60
C GLY A 770 -0.11 9.94 27.59
N ALA A 771 0.28 9.63 26.35
CA ALA A 771 -0.63 9.30 25.26
C ALA A 771 -0.26 7.95 24.62
N SER A 772 -1.23 7.26 24.03
CA SER A 772 -0.99 6.09 23.16
C SER A 772 -0.08 5.04 23.82
N GLY A 773 0.92 4.55 23.11
CA GLY A 773 1.91 3.63 23.64
C GLY A 773 2.70 4.16 24.86
N GLY A 774 2.95 5.46 24.97
CA GLY A 774 3.61 6.05 26.14
C GLY A 774 2.77 5.90 27.40
N ALA A 775 1.46 6.15 27.28
CA ALA A 775 0.50 5.84 28.33
C ALA A 775 0.50 4.34 28.64
N ILE A 776 0.46 3.45 27.65
CA ILE A 776 0.54 1.99 27.89
C ILE A 776 1.80 1.63 28.69
N GLY A 777 2.96 2.18 28.34
CA GLY A 777 4.21 1.94 29.08
C GLY A 777 4.13 2.39 30.53
N LEU A 778 3.61 3.60 30.79
CA LEU A 778 3.36 4.09 32.15
C LEU A 778 2.39 3.16 32.91
N GLY A 779 1.27 2.79 32.30
CA GLY A 779 0.23 1.98 32.94
C GLY A 779 0.67 0.55 33.23
N MET A 780 1.40 -0.10 32.30
CA MET A 780 1.96 -1.43 32.52
C MET A 780 3.00 -1.43 33.64
N TYR A 781 3.87 -0.40 33.69
CA TYR A 781 4.85 -0.28 34.77
C TYR A 781 4.18 -0.07 36.13
N THR A 782 3.19 0.83 36.21
CA THR A 782 2.37 1.06 37.41
C THR A 782 1.65 -0.22 37.85
N TYR A 783 1.09 -0.98 36.90
CA TYR A 783 0.44 -2.25 37.20
C TYR A 783 1.43 -3.27 37.78
N MET A 784 2.61 -3.48 37.18
CA MET A 784 3.62 -4.38 37.73
C MET A 784 4.10 -3.95 39.13
N LYS A 785 4.29 -2.64 39.37
CA LYS A 785 4.60 -2.12 40.70
C LYS A 785 3.46 -2.34 41.70
N SER A 786 2.20 -2.25 41.27
CA SER A 786 1.03 -2.51 42.12
C SER A 786 0.91 -3.97 42.56
N LEU A 787 1.48 -4.89 41.78
CA LEU A 787 1.60 -6.30 42.13
C LEU A 787 2.76 -6.59 43.09
N GLY A 788 3.57 -5.59 43.42
CA GLY A 788 4.75 -5.75 44.29
C GLY A 788 5.91 -6.48 43.61
N MET A 789 5.96 -6.52 42.28
CA MET A 789 7.05 -7.13 41.53
C MET A 789 8.38 -6.41 41.82
N ASP A 790 9.45 -7.18 42.00
CA ASP A 790 10.80 -6.63 42.11
C ASP A 790 11.31 -6.13 40.74
N THR A 791 12.36 -5.31 40.78
CA THR A 791 12.90 -4.67 39.57
C THR A 791 13.43 -5.69 38.54
N SER A 792 13.97 -6.83 38.96
CA SER A 792 14.47 -7.86 38.03
C SER A 792 13.34 -8.60 37.32
N THR A 793 12.24 -8.87 38.02
CA THR A 793 11.02 -9.43 37.43
C THR A 793 10.41 -8.43 36.46
N ILE A 794 10.27 -7.15 36.87
CA ILE A 794 9.81 -6.06 36.01
C ILE A 794 10.64 -5.98 34.72
N ARG A 795 11.98 -6.04 34.82
CA ARG A 795 12.86 -6.05 33.65
C ARG A 795 12.51 -7.16 32.67
N THR A 796 12.32 -8.37 33.18
CA THR A 796 11.97 -9.54 32.36
C THR A 796 10.62 -9.33 31.68
N LYS A 797 9.62 -8.78 32.38
CA LYS A 797 8.31 -8.48 31.79
C LYS A 797 8.35 -7.38 30.73
N ILE A 798 9.17 -6.35 30.93
CA ILE A 798 9.40 -5.29 29.95
C ILE A 798 9.95 -5.88 28.64
N ASP A 799 10.92 -6.78 28.73
CA ASP A 799 11.49 -7.46 27.56
C ASP A 799 10.48 -8.40 26.89
N LEU A 800 9.72 -9.19 27.67
CA LEU A 800 8.65 -10.06 27.13
C LEU A 800 7.57 -9.27 26.38
N ILE A 801 7.13 -8.13 26.91
CA ILE A 801 6.16 -7.25 26.24
C ILE A 801 6.74 -6.72 24.93
N ALA A 802 8.01 -6.30 24.93
CA ALA A 802 8.65 -5.79 23.72
C ALA A 802 8.86 -6.87 22.65
N GLU A 803 9.06 -8.12 23.08
CA GLU A 803 9.24 -9.28 22.23
C GLU A 803 7.95 -9.75 21.55
N HIS A 804 6.82 -9.49 22.19
CA HIS A 804 5.53 -9.99 21.73
C HIS A 804 5.05 -9.31 20.44
N ASN A 805 4.55 -10.12 19.52
CA ASN A 805 4.06 -9.67 18.23
C ASN A 805 2.56 -9.33 18.28
N PHE A 806 2.24 -8.14 18.79
CA PHE A 806 0.84 -7.66 18.86
C PHE A 806 0.23 -7.41 17.47
N LEU A 807 1.05 -7.09 16.47
CA LEU A 807 0.58 -6.78 15.11
C LEU A 807 -0.15 -7.96 14.45
N SER A 808 0.25 -9.21 14.73
CA SER A 808 -0.46 -10.39 14.22
C SER A 808 -1.88 -10.53 14.75
N GLY A 809 -2.08 -10.23 16.04
CA GLY A 809 -3.42 -10.20 16.65
C GLY A 809 -4.28 -9.11 16.00
N ASP A 810 -3.71 -7.91 15.80
CA ASP A 810 -4.42 -6.80 15.16
C ASP A 810 -4.78 -7.08 13.70
N PHE A 811 -3.88 -7.66 12.90
CA PHE A 811 -4.18 -8.03 11.52
C PHE A 811 -5.22 -9.14 11.42
N THR A 812 -5.12 -10.14 12.30
CA THR A 812 -6.15 -11.17 12.41
C THR A 812 -7.50 -10.51 12.72
N GLY A 813 -7.57 -9.69 13.78
CA GLY A 813 -8.79 -9.00 14.17
C GLY A 813 -9.34 -8.06 13.09
N LEU A 814 -8.49 -7.28 12.42
CA LEU A 814 -8.89 -6.39 11.32
C LEU A 814 -9.58 -7.18 10.20
N LEU A 815 -9.05 -8.36 9.86
CA LEU A 815 -9.50 -9.12 8.71
C LEU A 815 -10.64 -10.09 9.05
N THR A 816 -10.72 -10.59 10.28
CA THR A 816 -11.74 -11.57 10.70
C THR A 816 -12.90 -10.97 11.48
N ARG A 817 -12.69 -9.87 12.23
CA ARG A 817 -13.74 -9.24 13.06
C ARG A 817 -14.46 -8.07 12.41
N PHE A 818 -13.99 -7.58 11.25
CA PHE A 818 -14.67 -6.51 10.51
C PHE A 818 -16.17 -6.75 10.30
N PRO A 819 -16.65 -7.96 9.95
CA PRO A 819 -18.09 -8.20 9.77
C PRO A 819 -18.93 -7.95 11.03
N LEU A 820 -18.37 -8.15 12.23
CA LEU A 820 -19.09 -7.91 13.48
C LEU A 820 -19.47 -6.44 13.65
N ARG A 821 -18.75 -5.51 13.01
CA ARG A 821 -19.06 -4.07 13.04
C ARG A 821 -20.31 -3.72 12.22
N ALA A 822 -20.62 -4.53 11.21
CA ALA A 822 -21.82 -4.41 10.40
C ALA A 822 -22.99 -5.23 10.99
N TRP A 823 -22.75 -6.02 12.04
CA TRP A 823 -23.77 -6.86 12.65
C TRP A 823 -24.68 -6.01 13.55
N PRO A 824 -26.00 -5.91 13.26
CA PRO A 824 -26.91 -5.13 14.07
C PRO A 824 -27.19 -5.80 15.42
N ASP A 825 -27.28 -5.01 16.48
CA ASP A 825 -27.51 -5.49 17.86
C ASP A 825 -28.88 -6.19 18.06
N LYS A 826 -29.81 -6.13 17.09
CA LYS A 826 -31.23 -6.42 17.29
C LYS A 826 -31.75 -7.75 16.71
N ILE A 827 -30.92 -8.64 16.17
CA ILE A 827 -31.40 -9.89 15.50
C ILE A 827 -31.37 -11.14 16.40
N GLY A 828 -31.52 -11.02 17.73
CA GLY A 828 -31.73 -12.18 18.63
C GLY A 828 -30.58 -13.22 18.68
N LEU A 829 -29.49 -12.97 17.97
CA LEU A 829 -28.19 -13.63 18.06
C LEU A 829 -27.34 -12.71 18.94
N ALA A 830 -26.59 -13.29 19.88
CA ALA A 830 -25.75 -12.63 20.90
C ALA A 830 -25.40 -11.16 20.59
N GLU A 831 -25.67 -10.26 21.53
CA GLU A 831 -25.42 -8.82 21.37
C GLU A 831 -23.96 -8.60 20.96
N ALA A 832 -23.70 -7.74 19.96
CA ALA A 832 -22.38 -7.64 19.36
C ALA A 832 -21.30 -7.31 20.41
N HIS A 833 -21.62 -6.50 21.42
CA HIS A 833 -20.72 -6.18 22.52
C HIS A 833 -20.27 -7.37 23.38
N GLN A 834 -20.88 -8.55 23.28
CA GLN A 834 -20.46 -9.77 24.02
C GLN A 834 -19.17 -10.36 23.45
N PHE A 835 -18.85 -10.04 22.20
CA PHE A 835 -17.57 -10.41 21.60
C PHE A 835 -16.51 -9.38 21.98
N ASP A 836 -15.36 -9.83 22.47
CA ASP A 836 -14.22 -8.91 22.67
C ASP A 836 -13.85 -8.28 21.32
N ASP A 837 -13.66 -6.96 21.35
CA ASP A 837 -13.13 -6.25 20.21
C ASP A 837 -11.61 -6.52 20.06
N ARG A 838 -11.02 -5.99 18.98
CA ARG A 838 -9.58 -6.16 18.73
C ARG A 838 -8.67 -5.47 19.77
N MET A 839 -9.16 -4.41 20.43
CA MET A 839 -8.42 -3.76 21.53
C MET A 839 -8.55 -4.51 22.83
N ASP A 840 -9.68 -5.15 23.09
CA ASP A 840 -9.87 -6.05 24.22
C ASP A 840 -8.90 -7.24 24.13
N ALA A 841 -8.78 -7.84 22.94
CA ALA A 841 -7.80 -8.90 22.70
C ALA A 841 -6.36 -8.41 22.92
N MET A 842 -6.03 -7.20 22.47
CA MET A 842 -4.72 -6.59 22.72
C MET A 842 -4.48 -6.38 24.22
N ALA A 843 -5.45 -5.84 24.95
CA ALA A 843 -5.36 -5.65 26.39
C ALA A 843 -5.07 -6.98 27.10
N GLN A 844 -5.84 -8.02 26.78
CA GLN A 844 -5.63 -9.36 27.30
C GLN A 844 -4.22 -9.88 27.05
N ALA A 845 -3.68 -9.69 25.85
CA ALA A 845 -2.30 -10.09 25.53
C ALA A 845 -1.27 -9.39 26.43
N TYR A 846 -1.37 -8.08 26.64
CA TYR A 846 -0.45 -7.34 27.53
C TYR A 846 -0.50 -7.85 28.98
N PHE A 847 -1.70 -7.93 29.57
CA PHE A 847 -1.83 -8.33 30.96
C PHE A 847 -1.45 -9.80 31.20
N ARG A 848 -1.67 -10.68 30.22
CA ARG A 848 -1.17 -12.07 30.28
C ARG A 848 0.34 -12.12 30.39
N LEU A 849 1.08 -11.34 29.59
CA LEU A 849 2.53 -11.31 29.63
C LEU A 849 3.05 -10.83 31.00
N CYS A 850 2.42 -9.80 31.57
CA CYS A 850 2.74 -9.32 32.91
C CYS A 850 2.56 -10.41 33.98
N ASN A 851 1.52 -11.25 33.87
CA ASN A 851 1.18 -12.26 34.88
C ASN A 851 1.75 -13.67 34.60
N GLN A 852 2.42 -13.91 33.46
CA GLN A 852 3.02 -15.21 33.13
C GLN A 852 4.00 -15.69 34.22
N GLY A 853 3.78 -16.88 34.77
CA GLY A 853 4.73 -17.53 35.68
C GLY A 853 4.53 -17.30 37.17
N GLU A 854 3.58 -16.45 37.61
CA GLU A 854 3.38 -16.18 39.04
C GLU A 854 2.13 -16.82 39.66
N THR A 855 1.07 -17.17 38.92
CA THR A 855 -0.04 -18.02 39.43
C THR A 855 -0.88 -18.65 38.30
N ASP A 856 -1.40 -19.87 38.51
CA ASP A 856 -2.44 -20.51 37.66
C ASP A 856 -3.82 -19.78 37.70
N ASN A 857 -3.91 -18.63 38.39
CA ASN A 857 -5.18 -17.96 38.74
C ASN A 857 -5.34 -16.53 38.16
N PHE A 858 -4.50 -16.09 37.21
CA PHE A 858 -4.72 -14.79 36.56
C PHE A 858 -6.01 -14.81 35.73
N ASP A 859 -6.99 -14.03 36.16
CA ASP A 859 -8.26 -13.85 35.46
C ASP A 859 -8.40 -12.40 34.98
N PHE A 860 -8.28 -12.20 33.68
CA PHE A 860 -8.45 -10.90 33.05
C PHE A 860 -9.87 -10.35 33.23
N GLU A 861 -10.90 -11.21 33.25
CA GLU A 861 -12.28 -10.76 33.46
C GLU A 861 -12.48 -10.23 34.87
N LYS A 862 -11.79 -10.81 35.86
CA LYS A 862 -11.76 -10.25 37.21
C LYS A 862 -11.14 -8.85 37.23
N LEU A 863 -10.01 -8.64 36.56
CA LEU A 863 -9.37 -7.32 36.47
C LEU A 863 -10.25 -6.29 35.74
N ARG A 864 -11.02 -6.72 34.72
CA ARG A 864 -11.98 -5.88 34.00
C ARG A 864 -13.20 -5.51 34.87
N GLN A 865 -13.50 -6.28 35.91
CA GLN A 865 -14.59 -5.97 36.85
C GLN A 865 -14.16 -5.04 37.98
N GLU A 866 -12.86 -4.73 38.12
CA GLU A 866 -12.35 -3.86 39.17
C GLU A 866 -12.25 -2.40 38.69
N PRO A 867 -12.54 -1.41 39.56
CA PRO A 867 -12.48 -0.01 39.16
C PRO A 867 -11.05 0.46 38.93
N PHE A 868 -10.87 1.44 38.05
CA PHE A 868 -9.55 2.01 37.73
C PHE A 868 -8.70 2.33 38.96
N TYR A 869 -9.30 2.95 39.98
CA TYR A 869 -8.59 3.36 41.20
C TYR A 869 -8.17 2.22 42.12
N LYS A 870 -8.60 0.97 41.87
CA LYS A 870 -8.32 -0.19 42.72
C LYS A 870 -6.82 -0.43 42.90
N LEU A 871 -6.00 -0.14 41.88
CA LEU A 871 -4.54 -0.32 41.97
C LEU A 871 -3.89 0.50 43.09
N TRP A 872 -4.46 1.66 43.43
CA TRP A 872 -3.96 2.54 44.49
C TRP A 872 -4.50 2.15 45.89
N GLU A 873 -5.42 1.19 45.97
CA GLU A 873 -5.92 0.69 47.24
C GLU A 873 -4.82 -0.08 47.98
N GLY A 874 -4.45 0.38 49.17
CA GLY A 874 -3.38 -0.25 49.97
C GLY A 874 -1.96 -0.06 49.42
N ASN A 875 -1.80 0.63 48.28
CA ASN A 875 -0.51 0.87 47.62
C ASN A 875 -0.17 2.37 47.60
N PRO A 876 0.14 2.99 48.74
CA PRO A 876 0.29 4.43 48.82
C PRO A 876 1.57 4.95 48.14
N ASN A 877 2.45 4.07 47.66
CA ASN A 877 3.71 4.41 46.98
C ASN A 877 3.56 4.54 45.46
N LEU A 878 2.40 4.17 44.89
CA LEU A 878 2.20 4.28 43.45
C LEU A 878 1.98 5.75 43.05
N PRO A 879 2.69 6.23 42.01
CA PRO A 879 2.45 7.55 41.46
C PRO A 879 1.01 7.74 40.98
N LEU A 880 0.54 8.98 40.99
CA LEU A 880 -0.75 9.35 40.43
C LEU A 880 -0.69 9.17 38.92
N TYR A 881 -1.45 8.22 38.38
CA TYR A 881 -1.47 7.99 36.93
C TYR A 881 -2.74 8.57 36.32
N VAL A 882 -2.59 9.53 35.40
CA VAL A 882 -3.71 10.11 34.67
C VAL A 882 -3.58 9.79 33.18
N LEU A 883 -4.56 9.06 32.68
CA LEU A 883 -4.67 8.66 31.29
C LEU A 883 -5.28 9.76 30.44
N ASN A 884 -4.83 9.86 29.19
CA ASN A 884 -5.42 10.75 28.20
C ASN A 884 -6.03 9.94 27.06
N THR A 885 -7.10 10.48 26.47
CA THR A 885 -7.71 10.04 25.21
C THR A 885 -8.27 11.26 24.49
N SER A 886 -8.71 11.13 23.24
CA SER A 886 -9.26 12.22 22.44
C SER A 886 -10.67 11.87 21.98
N ARG A 887 -11.62 12.78 22.20
CA ARG A 887 -12.96 12.65 21.63
C ARG A 887 -12.92 12.98 20.14
N SER A 888 -13.36 12.04 19.32
CA SER A 888 -13.27 12.11 17.86
C SER A 888 -14.17 13.19 17.24
N GLU A 889 -15.26 13.54 17.92
CA GLU A 889 -16.29 14.45 17.41
C GLU A 889 -15.83 15.92 17.42
N ASP A 890 -15.05 16.34 18.41
CA ASP A 890 -14.67 17.74 18.61
C ASP A 890 -13.22 17.96 19.07
N GLY A 891 -12.42 16.89 19.17
CA GLY A 891 -11.03 16.97 19.60
C GLY A 891 -10.86 17.33 21.07
N MET A 892 -11.90 17.24 21.91
CA MET A 892 -11.73 17.46 23.35
C MET A 892 -10.89 16.33 23.98
N ARG A 893 -9.98 16.70 24.87
CA ARG A 893 -9.21 15.74 25.66
C ARG A 893 -10.12 15.05 26.68
N GLY A 894 -10.16 13.73 26.67
CA GLY A 894 -10.73 12.91 27.72
C GLY A 894 -9.65 12.45 28.70
N ILE A 895 -9.99 12.34 29.98
CA ILE A 895 -9.07 11.85 31.02
C ILE A 895 -9.70 10.77 31.89
N VAL A 896 -8.87 9.85 32.39
CA VAL A 896 -9.22 8.90 33.47
C VAL A 896 -8.20 9.03 34.58
N HIS A 897 -8.66 9.17 35.82
CA HIS A 897 -7.81 9.33 37.01
C HIS A 897 -8.36 8.53 38.22
N PRO A 898 -7.52 8.19 39.21
CA PRO A 898 -7.95 7.40 40.36
C PRO A 898 -8.55 8.22 41.51
N LEU A 899 -8.52 9.56 41.39
CA LEU A 899 -8.98 10.49 42.43
C LEU A 899 -10.51 10.61 42.46
N GLN A 900 -11.04 11.09 43.58
CA GLN A 900 -12.44 11.48 43.71
C GLN A 900 -12.79 12.58 42.69
N THR A 901 -13.90 12.40 41.97
CA THR A 901 -14.34 13.35 40.93
C THR A 901 -14.60 14.74 41.51
N ASP A 902 -13.88 15.72 40.99
CA ASP A 902 -13.97 17.13 41.34
C ASP A 902 -14.17 17.95 40.05
N LEU A 903 -15.24 18.73 39.98
CA LEU A 903 -15.58 19.56 38.80
C LEU A 903 -14.42 20.45 38.33
N THR A 904 -13.57 20.91 39.25
CA THR A 904 -12.43 21.77 38.91
C THR A 904 -11.33 21.03 38.15
N LEU A 905 -11.13 19.73 38.42
CA LEU A 905 -10.22 18.84 37.68
C LEU A 905 -10.69 18.63 36.23
N THR A 906 -11.98 18.85 35.97
CA THR A 906 -12.63 18.55 34.69
C THR A 906 -12.82 19.76 33.76
N THR A 907 -12.32 20.94 34.15
CA THR A 907 -12.50 22.16 33.34
C THR A 907 -11.79 22.01 31.98
N GLY A 908 -12.55 22.05 30.88
CA GLY A 908 -12.00 21.95 29.52
C GLY A 908 -11.59 20.54 29.09
N VAL A 909 -11.93 19.51 29.87
CA VAL A 909 -11.66 18.09 29.57
C VAL A 909 -12.90 17.24 29.84
N VAL A 910 -12.99 16.07 29.21
CA VAL A 910 -14.05 15.10 29.48
C VAL A 910 -13.57 14.09 30.51
N ASP A 911 -14.09 14.15 31.74
CA ASP A 911 -13.78 13.11 32.74
C ASP A 911 -14.53 11.81 32.44
N LEU A 912 -13.77 10.73 32.29
CA LEU A 912 -14.23 9.38 31.97
C LEU A 912 -14.08 8.42 33.16
N SER A 913 -13.59 8.89 34.31
CA SER A 913 -13.32 8.05 35.48
C SER A 913 -14.60 7.44 36.08
N SER A 914 -15.72 8.17 35.99
CA SER A 914 -17.05 7.70 36.41
C SER A 914 -18.16 8.22 35.50
N LEU A 915 -19.27 7.47 35.45
CA LEU A 915 -20.53 7.98 34.90
C LEU A 915 -21.41 8.46 36.05
N ILE A 916 -21.72 9.76 36.04
CA ILE A 916 -22.66 10.38 36.96
C ILE A 916 -24.04 10.32 36.32
N THR A 917 -24.92 9.45 36.81
CA THR A 917 -26.34 9.53 36.46
C THR A 917 -27.03 10.56 37.36
N GLN A 918 -27.66 11.58 36.77
CA GLN A 918 -28.52 12.48 37.54
C GLN A 918 -29.83 11.75 37.87
N SER A 919 -29.95 11.24 39.09
CA SER A 919 -31.23 10.78 39.65
C SER A 919 -31.56 11.63 40.89
N GLY A 920 -32.36 12.69 40.70
CA GLY A 920 -32.78 13.62 41.75
C GLY A 920 -31.74 14.68 42.16
N LYS A 921 -31.88 15.24 43.38
CA LYS A 921 -31.03 16.33 43.93
C LYS A 921 -29.63 15.89 44.42
N LYS A 922 -29.24 14.62 44.29
CA LYS A 922 -27.92 14.11 44.73
C LYS A 922 -27.20 13.45 43.56
N ARG A 923 -25.96 13.91 43.27
CA ARG A 923 -25.04 13.21 42.36
C ARG A 923 -24.52 11.96 43.05
N LYS A 924 -24.70 10.79 42.44
CA LYS A 924 -24.00 9.56 42.82
C LYS A 924 -23.26 9.04 41.59
N ASP A 925 -21.98 8.74 41.76
CA ASP A 925 -21.24 7.91 40.79
C ASP A 925 -21.82 6.50 40.87
N THR A 926 -22.56 6.10 39.84
CA THR A 926 -23.24 4.80 39.79
C THR A 926 -22.38 3.77 39.08
N GLN A 927 -21.50 4.20 38.16
CA GLN A 927 -20.68 3.31 37.35
C GLN A 927 -19.23 3.78 37.24
N PHE A 928 -18.32 2.83 37.00
CA PHE A 928 -16.89 3.05 36.87
C PHE A 928 -16.32 2.39 35.60
N ILE A 929 -15.17 2.89 35.16
CA ILE A 929 -14.36 2.26 34.12
C ILE A 929 -13.26 1.40 34.77
N SER A 930 -12.95 0.26 34.16
CA SER A 930 -11.89 -0.62 34.64
C SER A 930 -10.49 -0.17 34.24
N PHE A 931 -9.46 -0.72 34.90
CA PHE A 931 -8.07 -0.41 34.56
C PHE A 931 -7.69 -0.78 33.11
N PRO A 932 -7.98 -1.99 32.61
CA PRO A 932 -7.68 -2.36 31.22
C PRO A 932 -8.40 -1.49 30.19
N GLU A 933 -9.69 -1.20 30.40
CA GLU A 933 -10.49 -0.41 29.45
C GLU A 933 -10.00 1.03 29.36
N ALA A 934 -9.73 1.65 30.52
CA ALA A 934 -9.16 2.98 30.59
C ALA A 934 -7.80 3.04 29.91
N LEU A 935 -6.92 2.07 30.18
CA LEU A 935 -5.57 2.05 29.64
C LEU A 935 -5.57 1.92 28.11
N PHE A 936 -6.42 1.07 27.53
CA PHE A 936 -6.44 0.85 26.07
C PHE A 936 -7.28 1.86 25.30
N LEU A 937 -8.10 2.67 25.96
CA LEU A 937 -8.75 3.85 25.35
C LEU A 937 -7.73 4.87 24.79
N THR A 938 -6.54 4.96 25.39
CA THR A 938 -5.49 5.88 24.95
C THR A 938 -4.84 5.48 23.61
N ASN A 939 -5.02 4.23 23.15
CA ASN A 939 -4.29 3.62 22.03
C ASN A 939 -5.22 3.09 20.93
N ARG A 940 -6.27 3.85 20.58
CA ARG A 940 -7.27 3.51 19.56
C ARG A 940 -7.09 4.31 18.26
N PHE A 941 -6.45 3.70 17.26
CA PHE A 941 -6.30 4.16 15.86
C PHE A 941 -7.45 3.66 14.95
N PRO A 942 -8.43 4.48 14.54
CA PRO A 942 -9.70 4.05 13.91
C PRO A 942 -9.63 2.99 12.79
N VAL A 943 -8.54 2.95 12.02
CA VAL A 943 -8.28 1.94 11.00
C VAL A 943 -7.96 0.57 11.62
N PHE A 944 -6.93 0.50 12.46
CA PHE A 944 -6.43 -0.74 13.07
C PHE A 944 -7.16 -1.15 14.35
N SER A 945 -7.79 -0.19 15.01
CA SER A 945 -8.48 -0.34 16.29
C SER A 945 -9.67 0.63 16.34
N PRO A 946 -10.88 0.15 16.63
CA PRO A 946 -12.06 0.99 16.49
C PRO A 946 -12.07 2.05 17.59
N ALA A 947 -12.66 3.23 17.33
CA ALA A 947 -12.92 4.20 18.39
C ALA A 947 -13.77 3.55 19.49
N GLY A 948 -13.42 3.81 20.76
CA GLY A 948 -14.16 3.33 21.92
C GLY A 948 -15.38 4.21 22.14
N LYS A 949 -16.58 3.65 22.05
CA LYS A 949 -17.82 4.41 22.25
C LYS A 949 -18.17 4.42 23.72
N ILE A 950 -18.48 5.60 24.25
CA ILE A 950 -19.01 5.76 25.61
C ILE A 950 -20.34 6.50 25.51
N GLN A 951 -21.42 5.82 25.91
CA GLN A 951 -22.76 6.36 25.81
C GLN A 951 -22.87 7.73 26.53
N GLY A 952 -23.41 8.73 25.82
CA GLY A 952 -23.56 10.10 26.34
C GLY A 952 -22.26 10.92 26.42
N ARG A 953 -21.08 10.35 26.14
CA ARG A 953 -19.80 11.07 26.16
C ARG A 953 -19.16 11.23 24.78
N GLY A 954 -19.42 10.32 23.85
CA GLY A 954 -18.94 10.34 22.47
C GLY A 954 -18.06 9.14 22.12
N SER A 955 -17.27 9.27 21.06
CA SER A 955 -16.36 8.23 20.58
C SER A 955 -14.91 8.67 20.82
N PHE A 956 -14.13 7.80 21.45
CA PHE A 956 -12.79 8.11 21.92
C PHE A 956 -11.73 7.36 21.12
N ILE A 957 -10.69 8.09 20.72
CA ILE A 957 -9.56 7.64 19.92
C ILE A 957 -8.25 7.92 20.66
N ASP A 958 -7.15 7.54 20.02
CA ASP A 958 -5.80 7.78 20.51
C ASP A 958 -5.57 9.25 20.93
N ALA A 959 -4.98 9.44 22.12
CA ALA A 959 -4.72 10.77 22.68
C ALA A 959 -3.80 11.64 21.80
N GLY A 960 -2.93 11.01 21.01
CA GLY A 960 -2.01 11.68 20.08
C GLY A 960 -2.72 12.50 19.00
N ALA A 961 -4.02 12.27 18.77
CA ALA A 961 -4.83 13.10 17.90
C ALA A 961 -4.96 14.55 18.40
N VAL A 962 -4.84 14.78 19.72
CA VAL A 962 -4.97 16.12 20.33
C VAL A 962 -3.69 16.53 21.06
N GLU A 963 -3.12 15.64 21.87
CA GLU A 963 -1.94 15.93 22.68
C GLU A 963 -1.17 14.63 22.95
N ASN A 964 0.04 14.53 22.38
CA ASN A 964 0.76 13.28 22.29
C ASN A 964 1.76 13.01 23.44
N SER A 965 1.86 13.86 24.47
CA SER A 965 2.92 13.78 25.50
C SER A 965 2.43 13.64 26.95
N GLY A 966 1.15 13.91 27.25
CA GLY A 966 0.62 13.98 28.60
C GLY A 966 1.00 15.24 29.40
N LEU A 967 1.89 16.08 28.86
CA LEU A 967 2.39 17.29 29.54
C LEU A 967 1.28 18.29 29.84
N ALA A 968 0.30 18.39 28.95
CA ALA A 968 -0.83 19.28 29.09
C ALA A 968 -1.73 18.92 30.29
N THR A 969 -1.74 17.65 30.69
CA THR A 969 -2.51 17.16 31.85
C THR A 969 -1.74 17.40 33.13
N ILE A 970 -0.43 17.15 33.13
CA ILE A 970 0.45 17.49 34.26
C ILE A 970 0.37 19.00 34.56
N TYR A 971 0.49 19.83 33.53
CA TYR A 971 0.44 21.27 33.66
C TYR A 971 -0.91 21.76 34.22
N GLN A 972 -2.03 21.18 33.77
CA GLN A 972 -3.36 21.49 34.31
C GLN A 972 -3.47 21.15 35.80
N PHE A 973 -2.98 19.99 36.22
CA PHE A 973 -3.00 19.59 37.63
C PHE A 973 -2.15 20.54 38.50
N LEU A 974 -0.96 20.93 38.02
CA LEU A 974 -0.11 21.90 38.70
C LEU A 974 -0.79 23.27 38.85
N GLU A 975 -1.45 23.78 37.82
CA GLU A 975 -2.19 25.05 37.90
C GLU A 975 -3.30 24.99 38.95
N ILE A 976 -4.06 23.89 38.99
CA ILE A 976 -5.13 23.69 39.98
C ILE A 976 -4.56 23.63 41.39
N MET A 977 -3.49 22.86 41.60
CA MET A 977 -2.82 22.74 42.89
C MET A 977 -2.25 24.09 43.35
N LYS A 978 -1.64 24.85 42.44
CA LYS A 978 -1.06 26.16 42.74
C LYS A 978 -2.13 27.17 43.13
N HIS A 979 -3.22 27.23 42.37
CA HIS A 979 -4.35 28.09 42.69
C HIS A 979 -4.93 27.78 44.09
N ARG A 980 -5.06 26.49 44.44
CA ARG A 980 -5.49 26.06 45.79
C ARG A 980 -4.47 26.37 46.88
N ALA A 981 -3.17 26.34 46.58
CA ALA A 981 -2.12 26.76 47.50
C ALA A 981 -2.18 28.26 47.80
N GLU A 982 -2.64 29.09 46.86
CA GLU A 982 -2.66 30.56 46.99
C GLU A 982 -3.98 31.12 47.56
N GLN A 983 -5.02 30.29 47.73
CA GLN A 983 -6.29 30.72 48.32
C GLN A 983 -6.09 31.19 49.78
N LYS A 984 -6.62 32.39 50.09
CA LYS A 984 -6.34 33.17 51.31
C LYS A 984 -7.00 32.66 52.61
N ASP A 985 -7.94 31.72 52.54
CA ASP A 985 -8.80 31.36 53.68
C ASP A 985 -8.21 30.32 54.66
N SER A 986 -7.00 29.80 54.45
CA SER A 986 -6.36 28.89 55.41
C SER A 986 -5.22 29.59 56.17
N THR A 987 -5.48 29.96 57.43
CA THR A 987 -4.43 30.28 58.42
C THR A 987 -3.54 29.08 58.75
N ARG A 988 -3.93 27.87 58.30
CA ARG A 988 -3.10 26.67 58.31
C ARG A 988 -2.38 26.47 56.97
N GLU A 989 -1.16 25.97 57.06
CA GLU A 989 -0.42 25.46 55.91
C GLU A 989 -1.16 24.25 55.34
N ASN A 990 -1.66 24.34 54.11
CA ASN A 990 -2.35 23.23 53.45
C ASN A 990 -1.34 22.35 52.70
N ALA A 991 -1.71 21.11 52.39
CA ALA A 991 -0.82 20.14 51.76
C ALA A 991 -0.22 20.65 50.43
N PHE A 992 -0.98 21.45 49.68
CA PHE A 992 -0.52 22.07 48.44
C PHE A 992 0.59 23.11 48.68
N LYS A 993 0.50 23.95 49.72
CA LYS A 993 1.58 24.87 50.10
C LYS A 993 2.86 24.10 50.44
N CYS A 994 2.75 22.99 51.17
CA CYS A 994 3.90 22.14 51.48
C CYS A 994 4.51 21.50 50.23
N PHE A 995 3.69 21.02 49.30
CA PHE A 995 4.13 20.45 48.02
C PHE A 995 5.05 21.40 47.24
N PHE A 996 4.67 22.68 47.14
CA PHE A 996 5.46 23.70 46.41
C PHE A 996 6.71 24.21 47.17
N LYS A 997 7.04 23.66 48.36
CA LYS A 997 8.34 23.92 49.00
C LYS A 997 9.47 23.09 48.39
N TYR A 998 9.13 21.97 47.77
CA TYR A 998 10.07 21.06 47.14
C TYR A 998 10.43 21.51 45.74
N LYS A 999 11.60 21.08 45.24
CA LYS A 999 11.96 21.25 43.83
C LYS A 999 11.11 20.33 42.97
N ILE A 1000 10.44 20.89 41.97
CA ILE A 1000 9.54 20.16 41.06
C ILE A 1000 10.17 20.08 39.68
N TYR A 1001 10.43 18.86 39.21
CA TYR A 1001 10.98 18.58 37.89
C TYR A 1001 9.95 17.86 37.01
N ILE A 1002 9.74 18.39 35.82
CA ILE A 1002 8.94 17.73 34.78
C ILE A 1002 9.91 16.99 33.87
N LEU A 1003 9.72 15.68 33.74
CA LEU A 1003 10.50 14.79 32.88
C LEU A 1003 9.64 14.33 31.70
N SER A 1004 10.05 14.69 30.48
CA SER A 1004 9.38 14.25 29.24
C SER A 1004 10.16 13.11 28.60
N ILE A 1005 9.55 11.91 28.55
CA ILE A 1005 10.08 10.74 27.85
C ILE A 1005 9.55 10.75 26.42
N ARG A 1006 10.46 10.86 25.45
CA ARG A 1006 10.13 11.15 24.04
C ARG A 1006 10.74 10.13 23.10
N ASN A 1007 10.04 9.81 22.03
CA ASN A 1007 10.44 8.76 21.09
C ASN A 1007 10.29 9.14 19.61
N ALA A 1008 9.98 10.41 19.32
CA ALA A 1008 9.70 10.91 18.00
C ALA A 1008 10.99 11.42 17.33
N LYS A 1009 11.31 10.86 16.15
CA LYS A 1009 12.47 11.31 15.35
C LYS A 1009 12.41 12.81 15.06
N SER A 1010 11.22 13.33 14.77
CA SER A 1010 11.01 14.76 14.50
C SER A 1010 11.36 15.65 15.68
N ARG A 1011 11.03 15.24 16.92
CA ARG A 1011 11.42 15.98 18.14
C ARG A 1011 12.92 15.90 18.40
N PHE A 1012 13.52 14.72 18.26
CA PHE A 1012 14.98 14.56 18.37
C PHE A 1012 15.73 15.45 17.37
N VAL A 1013 15.28 15.48 16.11
CA VAL A 1013 15.83 16.38 15.08
C VAL A 1013 15.60 17.85 15.44
N ARG A 1014 14.38 18.24 15.82
CA ARG A 1014 14.08 19.63 16.20
C ARG A 1014 15.02 20.09 17.29
N ASP A 1015 15.18 19.32 18.36
CA ASP A 1015 15.95 19.72 19.53
C ASP A 1015 17.45 19.83 19.22
N ASN A 1016 17.98 18.96 18.34
CA ASN A 1016 19.36 19.05 17.88
C ASN A 1016 19.60 20.22 16.90
N PHE A 1017 18.59 20.66 16.15
CA PHE A 1017 18.77 21.66 15.10
C PHE A 1017 18.01 22.97 15.37
N TYR A 1018 17.49 23.17 16.58
CA TYR A 1018 16.65 24.31 16.93
C TYR A 1018 17.33 25.67 16.69
N SER A 1019 18.66 25.74 16.86
CA SER A 1019 19.44 26.95 16.59
C SER A 1019 19.34 27.44 15.14
N TYR A 1020 19.04 26.55 14.19
CA TYR A 1020 18.92 26.85 12.77
C TYR A 1020 17.51 27.26 12.35
N LEU A 1021 16.55 27.34 13.28
CA LEU A 1021 15.15 27.64 12.99
C LEU A 1021 14.99 28.97 12.23
N ASN A 1022 15.73 30.00 12.62
CA ASN A 1022 15.69 31.33 12.00
C ASN A 1022 16.40 31.39 10.64
N GLU A 1023 17.28 30.44 10.35
CA GLU A 1023 18.00 30.30 9.09
C GLU A 1023 17.23 29.44 8.07
N THR A 1024 16.07 28.92 8.48
CA THR A 1024 15.23 28.08 7.64
C THR A 1024 14.50 28.96 6.64
N ASN A 1025 14.87 28.83 5.36
CA ASN A 1025 14.10 29.40 4.27
C ASN A 1025 12.80 28.60 4.06
N ARG A 1026 11.69 29.18 4.51
CA ARG A 1026 10.34 28.60 4.37
C ARG A 1026 9.64 28.96 3.05
N SER A 1027 10.21 29.85 2.24
CA SER A 1027 9.67 30.21 0.92
C SER A 1027 10.23 29.28 -0.18
N PHE A 1028 9.84 28.01 -0.12
CA PHE A 1028 10.05 27.08 -1.24
C PHE A 1028 8.72 26.90 -1.97
N HIS A 1029 8.75 26.86 -3.31
CA HIS A 1029 7.56 26.65 -4.13
C HIS A 1029 6.99 25.24 -3.88
N VAL A 1030 6.05 25.14 -2.93
CA VAL A 1030 5.14 24.01 -2.77
C VAL A 1030 3.85 24.38 -3.46
N SER A 1031 3.22 23.44 -4.18
CA SER A 1031 1.89 23.73 -4.75
C SER A 1031 0.89 24.01 -3.62
N ASP A 1032 -0.02 24.96 -3.84
CA ASP A 1032 -1.09 25.27 -2.88
C ASP A 1032 -1.90 24.02 -2.52
N LEU A 1033 -2.07 23.09 -3.46
CA LEU A 1033 -2.72 21.80 -3.20
C LEU A 1033 -1.95 20.97 -2.16
N ASN A 1034 -0.61 20.86 -2.29
CA ASN A 1034 0.19 20.11 -1.33
C ASN A 1034 0.26 20.82 0.03
N ALA A 1035 0.33 22.15 0.05
CA ALA A 1035 0.25 22.93 1.29
C ALA A 1035 -1.10 22.71 2.01
N ASN A 1036 -2.21 22.76 1.27
CA ASN A 1036 -3.55 22.55 1.82
C ASN A 1036 -3.80 21.09 2.24
N ILE A 1037 -3.32 20.10 1.49
CA ILE A 1037 -3.40 18.68 1.88
C ILE A 1037 -2.58 18.44 3.14
N ASN A 1038 -1.35 18.94 3.22
CA ASN A 1038 -0.53 18.80 4.42
C ASN A 1038 -1.14 19.54 5.62
N ALA A 1039 -1.71 20.72 5.41
CA ALA A 1039 -2.43 21.44 6.46
C ALA A 1039 -3.67 20.67 6.94
N ALA A 1040 -4.45 20.06 6.05
CA ALA A 1040 -5.61 19.25 6.39
C ALA A 1040 -5.23 17.93 7.10
N LEU A 1041 -4.17 17.25 6.64
CA LEU A 1041 -3.66 16.04 7.27
C LEU A 1041 -3.06 16.32 8.65
N ASN A 1042 -2.25 17.39 8.78
CA ASN A 1042 -1.62 17.76 10.05
C ASN A 1042 -2.63 18.35 11.04
N SER A 1043 -3.63 19.12 10.60
CA SER A 1043 -4.68 19.64 11.49
C SER A 1043 -5.71 18.58 11.91
N GLY A 1044 -5.91 17.54 11.09
CA GLY A 1044 -6.91 16.50 11.32
C GLY A 1044 -6.41 15.21 12.00
N LEU A 1045 -5.10 14.93 12.01
CA LEU A 1045 -4.57 13.63 12.48
C LEU A 1045 -3.53 13.71 13.61
N VAL A 1046 -2.89 14.86 13.85
CA VAL A 1046 -1.80 14.96 14.83
C VAL A 1046 -1.92 16.26 15.62
N GLY A 1047 -2.14 16.16 16.93
CA GLY A 1047 -2.07 17.32 17.83
C GLY A 1047 -0.71 18.00 17.74
N THR A 1048 -0.63 19.33 17.89
CA THR A 1048 0.61 20.11 17.73
C THR A 1048 1.68 19.68 18.75
N PRO A 1049 2.64 18.80 18.39
CA PRO A 1049 3.52 18.19 19.40
C PRO A 1049 4.46 19.23 20.01
N TYR A 1050 4.80 20.27 19.26
CA TYR A 1050 5.84 21.23 19.65
C TYR A 1050 5.34 22.28 20.64
N PHE A 1051 4.04 22.55 20.68
CA PHE A 1051 3.48 23.66 21.45
C PHE A 1051 3.81 23.56 22.94
N TRP A 1052 3.64 22.37 23.54
CA TRP A 1052 3.90 22.18 24.97
C TRP A 1052 5.38 22.23 25.31
N ASP A 1053 6.24 21.68 24.45
CA ASP A 1053 7.69 21.75 24.65
C ASP A 1053 8.17 23.20 24.63
N ASP A 1054 7.72 23.99 23.66
CA ASP A 1054 8.13 25.38 23.51
C ASP A 1054 7.57 26.24 24.65
N ARG A 1055 6.33 25.97 25.09
CA ARG A 1055 5.70 26.62 26.24
C ARG A 1055 6.45 26.33 27.54
N LEU A 1056 6.91 25.11 27.75
CA LEU A 1056 7.65 24.73 28.96
C LEU A 1056 9.09 25.24 28.93
N LEU A 1057 9.76 25.23 27.77
CA LEU A 1057 11.12 25.76 27.65
C LEU A 1057 11.19 27.29 27.74
N ASN A 1058 10.13 28.00 27.36
CA ASN A 1058 10.10 29.45 27.36
C ASN A 1058 9.88 30.02 28.77
N LYS A 1059 10.94 30.56 29.36
CA LYS A 1059 10.93 31.21 30.68
C LYS A 1059 10.01 32.42 30.76
N ASN A 1060 9.74 33.10 29.64
CA ASN A 1060 8.89 34.30 29.60
C ASN A 1060 7.38 33.95 29.60
N THR A 1061 7.01 32.72 29.26
CA THR A 1061 5.61 32.25 29.27
C THR A 1061 5.20 31.61 30.60
N GLN A 1062 6.04 31.74 31.64
CA GLN A 1062 5.77 31.24 33.00
C GLN A 1062 5.48 32.37 33.99
N PRO A 1063 4.32 33.05 33.92
CA PRO A 1063 3.96 34.10 34.87
C PRO A 1063 3.81 33.56 36.31
N VAL A 1064 3.57 32.24 36.46
CA VAL A 1064 3.50 31.52 37.73
C VAL A 1064 4.56 30.42 37.71
N ARG A 1065 5.48 30.42 38.69
CA ARG A 1065 6.50 29.36 38.84
C ARG A 1065 5.82 28.08 39.34
N LEU A 1066 5.40 27.24 38.39
CA LEU A 1066 4.73 25.96 38.64
C LEU A 1066 5.70 24.78 38.82
N TYR A 1067 6.92 24.91 38.30
CA TYR A 1067 7.98 23.92 38.39
C TYR A 1067 9.34 24.61 38.31
N ASP A 1068 10.41 23.87 38.62
CA ASP A 1068 11.78 24.39 38.66
C ASP A 1068 12.59 24.05 37.42
N ASN A 1069 12.37 22.86 36.85
CA ASN A 1069 13.09 22.43 35.64
C ASN A 1069 12.25 21.52 34.74
N PHE A 1070 12.52 21.59 33.43
CA PHE A 1070 11.94 20.72 32.42
C PHE A 1070 13.05 19.93 31.73
N LEU A 1071 13.02 18.62 31.91
CA LEU A 1071 14.01 17.67 31.45
C LEU A 1071 13.42 16.77 30.37
N ARG A 1072 14.27 16.29 29.46
CA ARG A 1072 13.86 15.53 28.28
C ARG A 1072 14.74 14.31 28.14
N ILE A 1073 14.12 13.14 27.96
CA ILE A 1073 14.81 11.91 27.59
C ILE A 1073 14.34 11.53 26.20
N ASP A 1074 15.19 11.74 25.21
CA ASP A 1074 14.88 11.48 23.80
C ASP A 1074 15.42 10.11 23.39
N LEU A 1075 14.63 9.36 22.62
CA LEU A 1075 15.15 8.23 21.84
C LEU A 1075 16.00 8.79 20.69
N PRO A 1076 17.32 8.53 20.64
CA PRO A 1076 18.17 9.04 19.56
C PRO A 1076 17.89 8.30 18.26
N PHE A 1077 18.05 9.00 17.12
CA PHE A 1077 17.83 8.45 15.79
C PHE A 1077 18.99 8.76 14.84
N VAL A 1078 19.32 7.80 13.97
CA VAL A 1078 20.16 8.06 12.80
C VAL A 1078 19.40 8.97 11.85
N LEU A 1079 20.07 10.03 11.41
CA LEU A 1079 19.52 11.10 10.59
C LEU A 1079 20.02 11.02 9.14
N ASP A 1080 19.13 11.31 8.20
CA ASP A 1080 19.45 11.64 6.83
C ASP A 1080 19.64 13.17 6.70
N LYS A 1081 20.33 13.60 5.63
CA LYS A 1081 20.61 15.02 5.37
C LYS A 1081 19.34 15.86 5.15
N HIS A 1082 18.21 15.22 4.87
CA HIS A 1082 16.93 15.86 4.61
C HIS A 1082 16.06 15.97 5.86
N ASP A 1083 16.33 15.20 6.91
CA ASP A 1083 15.54 15.19 8.15
C ASP A 1083 15.42 16.58 8.77
N PRO A 1084 16.50 17.38 8.96
CA PRO A 1084 16.37 18.74 9.48
C PRO A 1084 15.43 19.59 8.62
N HIS A 1085 15.60 19.52 7.29
CA HIS A 1085 14.78 20.29 6.35
C HIS A 1085 13.29 19.90 6.41
N ARG A 1086 13.00 18.60 6.54
CA ARG A 1086 11.62 18.08 6.66
C ARG A 1086 10.98 18.54 7.96
N VAL A 1087 11.70 18.48 9.07
CA VAL A 1087 11.16 18.82 10.40
C VAL A 1087 10.86 20.31 10.55
N PHE A 1088 11.69 21.19 10.01
CA PHE A 1088 11.42 22.63 10.02
C PHE A 1088 10.52 23.09 8.87
N GLY A 1089 10.14 22.18 7.97
CA GLY A 1089 9.33 22.48 6.81
C GLY A 1089 9.96 23.57 5.95
N GLY A 1090 11.26 23.45 5.63
CA GLY A 1090 12.01 24.41 4.83
C GLY A 1090 13.47 24.03 4.61
N GLN A 1091 14.14 24.70 3.68
CA GLN A 1091 15.57 24.49 3.43
C GLN A 1091 16.39 25.34 4.40
N ILE A 1092 17.35 24.73 5.08
CA ILE A 1092 18.27 25.43 5.98
C ILE A 1092 19.50 25.75 5.15
N SER A 1093 19.83 27.04 5.01
CA SER A 1093 20.90 27.50 4.13
C SER A 1093 22.32 27.24 4.66
N ASP A 1094 22.48 26.92 5.95
CA ASP A 1094 23.80 26.69 6.54
C ASP A 1094 24.41 25.35 6.11
N PRO A 1095 25.57 25.33 5.42
CA PRO A 1095 26.27 24.10 5.05
C PRO A 1095 26.64 23.22 6.25
N LYS A 1096 26.80 23.77 7.46
CA LYS A 1096 27.13 23.03 8.69
C LYS A 1096 26.02 22.08 9.14
N VAL A 1097 24.81 22.21 8.62
CA VAL A 1097 23.70 21.29 8.93
C VAL A 1097 24.09 19.85 8.60
N ASN A 1098 24.72 19.63 7.45
CA ASN A 1098 25.14 18.29 7.04
C ASN A 1098 26.28 17.75 7.92
N ASP A 1099 27.23 18.61 8.34
CA ASP A 1099 28.30 18.23 9.25
C ASP A 1099 27.75 17.82 10.62
N LYS A 1100 26.74 18.55 11.11
CA LYS A 1100 26.03 18.21 12.36
C LYS A 1100 25.26 16.91 12.26
N VAL A 1101 24.60 16.63 11.13
CA VAL A 1101 23.97 15.33 10.86
C VAL A 1101 25.00 14.20 10.93
N ILE A 1102 26.18 14.39 10.31
CA ILE A 1102 27.27 13.41 10.34
C ILE A 1102 27.80 13.20 11.75
N GLU A 1103 27.97 14.28 12.53
CA GLU A 1103 28.43 14.22 13.92
C GLU A 1103 27.46 13.44 14.81
N ILE A 1104 26.16 13.75 14.74
CA ILE A 1104 25.11 13.06 15.50
C ILE A 1104 25.12 11.57 15.15
N ASN A 1105 25.14 11.23 13.87
CA ASN A 1105 25.18 9.85 13.42
C ASN A 1105 26.44 9.13 13.91
N ARG A 1106 27.60 9.78 13.85
CA ARG A 1106 28.87 9.21 14.36
C ARG A 1106 28.77 8.92 15.86
N LYS A 1107 28.20 9.84 16.65
CA LYS A 1107 27.97 9.65 18.09
C LYS A 1107 27.07 8.44 18.36
N ILE A 1108 26.00 8.27 17.58
CA ILE A 1108 25.11 7.11 17.68
C ILE A 1108 25.83 5.82 17.29
N TYR A 1109 26.58 5.79 16.19
CA TYR A 1109 27.33 4.59 15.77
C TYR A 1109 28.38 4.16 16.79
N ARG A 1110 29.15 5.12 17.34
CA ARG A 1110 30.10 4.87 18.44
C ARG A 1110 29.42 4.25 19.64
N HIS A 1111 28.28 4.80 20.04
CA HIS A 1111 27.53 4.31 21.20
C HIS A 1111 27.00 2.89 21.00
N VAL A 1112 26.47 2.58 19.82
CA VAL A 1112 25.88 1.25 19.57
C VAL A 1112 26.92 0.18 19.30
N SER A 1113 27.94 0.50 18.50
CA SER A 1113 28.87 -0.48 17.91
C SER A 1113 30.29 -0.43 18.48
N GLY A 1114 30.64 0.61 19.24
CA GLY A 1114 32.03 0.89 19.64
C GLY A 1114 32.92 1.38 18.49
N SER A 1115 32.37 1.59 17.28
CA SER A 1115 33.10 2.02 16.08
C SER A 1115 32.42 3.18 15.36
N ASP A 1116 33.19 3.90 14.55
CA ASP A 1116 32.68 4.97 13.66
C ASP A 1116 32.04 4.45 12.37
N ASP A 1117 32.18 3.16 12.10
CA ASP A 1117 31.70 2.58 10.86
C ASP A 1117 30.18 2.60 10.80
N LYS A 1118 29.66 2.98 9.63
CA LYS A 1118 28.24 2.97 9.31
C LYS A 1118 27.72 1.53 9.41
N CYS A 1119 27.34 1.16 10.61
CA CYS A 1119 26.67 -0.09 10.87
C CYS A 1119 25.22 0.05 10.40
N SER A 1120 24.68 -0.99 9.75
CA SER A 1120 23.27 -0.99 9.39
C SER A 1120 22.43 -1.20 10.63
N LEU A 1121 22.05 -0.09 11.23
CA LEU A 1121 21.15 -0.03 12.36
C LEU A 1121 19.72 -0.07 11.85
N VAL A 1122 18.90 -0.93 12.44
CA VAL A 1122 17.46 -0.97 12.18
C VAL A 1122 16.81 0.03 13.12
N MET A 1123 16.24 1.09 12.55
CA MET A 1123 15.64 2.15 13.36
C MET A 1123 14.31 1.67 13.97
N PRO A 1124 13.99 2.07 15.20
CA PRO A 1124 12.73 1.69 15.84
C PRO A 1124 11.51 2.22 15.06
N PRO A 1125 10.66 1.34 14.50
CA PRO A 1125 9.52 1.78 13.70
C PRO A 1125 8.40 2.29 14.58
N LEU A 1126 7.48 3.06 14.00
CA LEU A 1126 6.20 3.33 14.63
C LEU A 1126 5.32 2.08 14.53
N GLY A 1127 5.13 1.35 15.63
CA GLY A 1127 3.95 0.51 15.81
C GLY A 1127 4.12 -0.69 16.73
N ARG A 1128 3.61 -1.87 16.33
CA ARG A 1128 3.19 -2.95 17.24
C ARG A 1128 3.98 -4.26 17.11
N LEU A 1129 5.10 -4.20 16.39
CA LEU A 1129 6.11 -5.26 16.29
C LEU A 1129 7.49 -4.61 16.35
N LEU A 1130 8.32 -5.04 17.31
CA LEU A 1130 9.71 -4.63 17.43
C LEU A 1130 10.60 -5.85 17.15
N ALA A 1131 11.32 -5.84 16.03
CA ALA A 1131 12.31 -6.87 15.76
C ALA A 1131 13.46 -6.80 16.79
N ASP A 1132 14.14 -7.92 17.00
CA ASP A 1132 15.22 -8.01 17.99
C ASP A 1132 16.31 -6.90 17.89
N PRO A 1133 16.89 -6.58 16.71
CA PRO A 1133 17.89 -5.51 16.61
C PRO A 1133 17.35 -4.14 17.04
N VAL A 1134 16.04 -3.88 16.85
CA VAL A 1134 15.39 -2.65 17.32
C VAL A 1134 15.32 -2.61 18.84
N ARG A 1135 14.96 -3.73 19.47
CA ARG A 1135 14.89 -3.81 20.93
C ARG A 1135 16.26 -3.62 21.56
N GLN A 1136 17.29 -4.27 21.00
CA GLN A 1136 18.68 -4.10 21.45
C GLN A 1136 19.16 -2.65 21.27
N TYR A 1137 18.86 -2.01 20.13
CA TYR A 1137 19.16 -0.59 19.90
C TYR A 1137 18.55 0.28 20.99
N MET A 1138 17.26 0.11 21.28
CA MET A 1138 16.56 0.90 22.30
C MET A 1138 17.12 0.68 23.71
N ARG A 1139 17.52 -0.55 24.07
CA ARG A 1139 18.20 -0.83 25.36
C ARG A 1139 19.47 0.01 25.49
N LYS A 1140 20.32 -0.04 24.47
CA LYS A 1140 21.57 0.74 24.45
C LYS A 1140 21.32 2.24 24.49
N MET A 1141 20.22 2.72 23.90
CA MET A 1141 19.91 4.15 23.86
C MET A 1141 19.44 4.75 25.20
N VAL A 1142 19.06 3.92 26.18
CA VAL A 1142 18.79 4.40 27.54
C VAL A 1142 20.03 5.06 28.12
N ASP A 1143 21.18 4.40 27.96
CA ASP A 1143 22.49 4.86 28.45
C ASP A 1143 23.18 5.82 27.46
N TYR A 1144 22.44 6.36 26.49
CA TYR A 1144 23.01 7.32 25.54
C TYR A 1144 23.50 8.58 26.30
N PRO A 1145 24.68 9.15 26.00
CA PRO A 1145 25.30 10.18 26.85
C PRO A 1145 24.44 11.42 27.14
N ASP A 1146 23.51 11.77 26.25
CA ASP A 1146 22.62 12.91 26.49
C ASP A 1146 21.47 12.56 27.46
N ASN A 1147 21.03 11.30 27.47
CA ASN A 1147 20.06 10.78 28.44
C ASN A 1147 20.74 10.54 29.79
N GLU A 1148 21.96 10.01 29.81
CA GLU A 1148 22.71 9.76 31.06
C GLU A 1148 22.94 11.07 31.83
N LYS A 1149 23.24 12.18 31.15
CA LYS A 1149 23.33 13.51 31.79
C LYS A 1149 22.05 13.92 32.52
N VAL A 1150 20.89 13.52 32.01
CA VAL A 1150 19.60 13.83 32.67
C VAL A 1150 19.45 13.00 33.93
N PHE A 1151 19.81 11.72 33.88
CA PHE A 1151 19.81 10.83 35.04
C PHE A 1151 20.81 11.29 36.11
N GLU A 1152 22.04 11.63 35.71
CA GLU A 1152 23.06 12.19 36.61
C GLU A 1152 22.60 13.51 37.25
N PHE A 1153 21.95 14.40 36.48
CA PHE A 1153 21.40 15.64 37.00
C PHE A 1153 20.29 15.41 38.04
N LEU A 1154 19.45 14.38 37.87
CA LEU A 1154 18.42 14.04 38.85
C LEU A 1154 18.99 13.42 40.14
N GLN A 1155 20.14 12.76 40.05
CA GLN A 1155 20.79 12.10 41.18
C GLN A 1155 21.62 13.07 42.05
N GLN A 1156 22.11 14.15 41.44
CA GLN A 1156 22.84 15.25 42.08
C GLN A 1156 21.88 16.18 42.85
#